data_AF-A0AAW1RGD2-F1
#
_entry.id   AF-A0AAW1RGD2-F1
#
_cell.length_a   1.000
_cell.length_b   1.000
_cell.length_c   1.000
_cell.angle_alpha   90.00
_cell.angle_beta   90.00
_cell.angle_gamma   90.00
#
_symmetry.space_group_name_H-M   'P 1'
#
loop_
_entity.id
_entity.type
_entity.pdbx_description
1 polymer ?
#
loop_
_entity_poly.entity_id
_entity_poly.type
_entity_poly.pdbx_seq_one_letter_code
_entity_poly.pdbx_strand_id
1 'polypeptide(L)'
;MPKRRQRGRGICQSTKALTAFLETALQATPGLSAGAEVNSMVFLLGIRVLLAGLTPAGVAHSWVLGTLVYSAFGLGGYVLVCLYFIFGSAVTKVRLAQKQKEGIAEARSGRRSPGSVWGSGLAGTVCAACALVTGNVALWRIGFVASFVSKLSDTVSSEIGKAYGRTTYLATTLQRVPRGTEGAVSAEGTAAGLAAAIAFAALAAALGQVTLADAAVVAAAATAANLFESLLGAAVQGRVTWLSNDAVNALQISVASALAYQYRPGTISEYISSLLARHAKRRRRRKPVRVYMDGCFDMMHYGHANAMRQAKGLGDELVLGLIPDSEILMAKGPPVMNDAERKTMVESVKWVDEVIEGVPYELGPEFLAELFSKHAIDYVVHGDDPCLLPDGSDAYAYAKKQGRFRMIKRTEGVSSTDIVGRMLMCTRDNARFREDKRELTKQFSQGRESSASGEPADGGRSQNGDGSGRKGAATQHTLISRFMPTSRRIVQFSDGRSAPPDARIVYIDGAFDLFHPGHVQILKAARAAGDFLLVGLHSDEDVRDRRGPHLPIMDLHERALSVLACCHVNEVIIGAPLELTEDLLTTFNIAHVVRGSVTETGPAGAALAARRYAAAHMRGIFQLLPSPSDMTTATIIHRIVHNRAQYEARNAKKAKSEAAYYSSQKTFVQEG
;
A
#
# COMPACT_ATOMS: atom_id res chain seq x y z
N MET A 1 55.91 14.94 72.08
CA MET A 1 54.71 14.36 71.43
C MET A 1 54.41 15.03 70.09
N PRO A 2 54.68 14.39 68.93
CA PRO A 2 54.10 14.79 67.65
C PRO A 2 53.27 13.63 67.09
N LYS A 3 52.01 13.48 67.53
CA LYS A 3 51.09 12.46 66.96
C LYS A 3 49.72 13.00 66.52
N ARG A 4 49.40 14.28 66.73
CA ARG A 4 48.09 14.84 66.37
C ARG A 4 48.03 15.62 65.04
N ARG A 5 49.16 16.09 64.47
CA ARG A 5 49.16 16.87 63.21
C ARG A 5 49.25 16.05 61.92
N GLN A 6 49.61 14.76 61.97
CA GLN A 6 49.64 13.91 60.77
C GLN A 6 48.28 13.28 60.40
N ARG A 7 47.36 13.08 61.36
CA ARG A 7 46.04 12.49 61.08
C ARG A 7 45.13 13.37 60.20
N GLY A 8 45.23 14.69 60.29
CA GLY A 8 44.41 15.62 59.49
C GLY A 8 44.85 15.78 58.02
N ARG A 9 46.15 15.64 57.72
CA ARG A 9 46.67 15.72 56.34
C ARG A 9 46.35 14.46 55.52
N GLY A 10 46.37 13.28 56.14
CA GLY A 10 46.01 12.01 55.49
C GLY A 10 44.53 11.94 55.09
N ILE A 11 43.63 12.46 55.93
CA ILE A 11 42.19 12.49 55.62
C ILE A 11 41.89 13.47 54.47
N CYS A 12 42.51 14.65 54.45
CA CYS A 12 42.29 15.66 53.42
C CYS A 12 42.88 15.27 52.04
N GLN A 13 44.02 14.57 52.01
CA GLN A 13 44.55 13.96 50.78
C GLN A 13 43.70 12.78 50.31
N SER A 14 43.20 11.94 51.22
CA SER A 14 42.30 10.83 50.90
C SER A 14 40.96 11.31 50.34
N THR A 15 40.37 12.38 50.86
CA THR A 15 39.13 12.96 50.33
C THR A 15 39.33 13.58 48.94
N LYS A 16 40.46 14.27 48.69
CA LYS A 16 40.76 14.84 47.37
C LYS A 16 41.07 13.78 46.31
N ALA A 17 41.79 12.72 46.70
CA ALA A 17 42.02 11.57 45.84
C ALA A 17 40.71 10.84 45.53
N LEU A 18 39.83 10.70 46.51
CA LEU A 18 38.51 10.10 46.33
C LEU A 18 37.61 10.93 45.42
N THR A 19 37.58 12.26 45.57
CA THR A 19 36.80 13.13 44.66
C THR A 19 37.37 13.13 43.25
N ALA A 20 38.69 13.19 43.07
CA ALA A 20 39.31 13.11 41.75
C ALA A 20 39.08 11.74 41.08
N PHE A 21 39.08 10.66 41.87
CA PHE A 21 38.73 9.32 41.40
C PHE A 21 37.25 9.24 40.97
N LEU A 22 36.33 9.78 41.77
CA LEU A 22 34.90 9.82 41.46
C LEU A 22 34.60 10.67 40.22
N GLU A 23 35.26 11.83 40.07
CA GLU A 23 35.16 12.68 38.88
C GLU A 23 35.67 11.94 37.63
N THR A 24 36.80 11.22 37.73
CA THR A 24 37.34 10.42 36.63
C THR A 24 36.44 9.23 36.30
N ALA A 25 35.88 8.57 37.30
CA ALA A 25 34.98 7.43 37.14
C ALA A 25 33.66 7.82 36.45
N LEU A 26 33.17 9.04 36.66
CA LEU A 26 31.91 9.53 36.08
C LEU A 26 32.07 10.13 34.66
N GLN A 27 33.29 10.16 34.11
CA GLN A 27 33.50 10.63 32.74
C GLN A 27 32.83 9.72 31.70
N ALA A 28 32.37 10.32 30.58
CA ALA A 28 31.76 9.56 29.48
C ALA A 28 32.76 8.63 28.76
N THR A 29 34.06 8.96 28.85
CA THR A 29 35.18 8.20 28.27
C THR A 29 36.38 8.23 29.25
N PRO A 30 36.37 7.36 30.29
CA PRO A 30 37.36 7.38 31.37
C PRO A 30 38.78 6.99 30.96
N GLY A 31 38.96 6.28 29.84
CA GLY A 31 40.26 5.76 29.40
C GLY A 31 40.70 4.49 30.14
N LEU A 32 41.78 3.86 29.66
CA LEU A 32 42.19 2.51 30.07
C LEU A 32 42.60 2.38 31.55
N SER A 33 43.29 3.39 32.11
CA SER A 33 43.75 3.35 33.50
C SER A 33 42.57 3.39 34.48
N ALA A 34 41.69 4.39 34.33
CA ALA A 34 40.50 4.52 35.16
C ALA A 34 39.53 3.35 34.97
N GLY A 35 39.38 2.85 33.74
CA GLY A 35 38.55 1.68 33.46
C GLY A 35 39.06 0.41 34.12
N ALA A 36 40.37 0.16 34.13
CA ALA A 36 40.95 -1.02 34.79
C ALA A 36 40.80 -0.94 36.32
N GLU A 37 41.00 0.23 36.92
CA GLU A 37 40.86 0.44 38.37
C GLU A 37 39.42 0.25 38.84
N VAL A 38 38.46 0.94 38.22
CA VAL A 38 37.04 0.84 38.60
C VAL A 38 36.51 -0.56 38.35
N ASN A 39 36.80 -1.16 37.19
CA ASN A 39 36.33 -2.50 36.88
C ASN A 39 36.91 -3.55 37.85
N SER A 40 38.17 -3.40 38.26
CA SER A 40 38.78 -4.30 39.25
C SER A 40 38.11 -4.18 40.61
N MET A 41 37.75 -2.97 41.06
CA MET A 41 37.00 -2.78 42.31
C MET A 41 35.61 -3.42 42.24
N VAL A 42 34.89 -3.24 41.13
CA VAL A 42 33.57 -3.86 40.93
C VAL A 42 33.67 -5.40 40.93
N PHE A 43 34.69 -5.95 40.28
CA PHE A 43 34.93 -7.40 40.26
C PHE A 43 35.27 -7.96 41.64
N LEU A 44 36.08 -7.25 42.44
CA LEU A 44 36.41 -7.65 43.81
C LEU A 44 35.16 -7.69 44.71
N LEU A 45 34.31 -6.66 44.63
CA LEU A 45 33.06 -6.58 45.42
C LEU A 45 32.00 -7.58 44.93
N GLY A 46 31.95 -7.83 43.62
CA GLY A 46 30.94 -8.66 42.95
C GLY A 46 31.34 -10.13 42.71
N ILE A 47 32.51 -10.57 43.16
CA ILE A 47 33.09 -11.87 42.76
C ILE A 47 32.17 -13.06 43.08
N ARG A 48 31.44 -13.02 44.19
CA ARG A 48 30.49 -14.08 44.58
C ARG A 48 29.32 -14.19 43.61
N VAL A 49 28.83 -13.06 43.10
CA VAL A 49 27.74 -13.01 42.10
C VAL A 49 28.25 -13.45 40.73
N LEU A 50 29.45 -12.98 40.34
CA LEU A 50 30.08 -13.37 39.08
C LEU A 50 30.34 -14.88 39.03
N LEU A 51 30.89 -15.46 40.09
CA LEU A 51 31.14 -16.90 40.17
C LEU A 51 29.84 -17.72 40.16
N ALA A 52 28.69 -17.16 40.56
CA ALA A 52 27.41 -17.86 40.44
C ALA A 52 26.96 -18.02 38.97
N GLY A 53 27.34 -17.12 38.07
CA GLY A 53 26.94 -17.14 36.66
C GLY A 53 28.08 -17.38 35.64
N LEU A 54 29.34 -17.36 36.06
CA LEU A 54 30.52 -17.57 35.21
C LEU A 54 31.42 -18.67 35.77
N THR A 55 32.21 -19.30 34.91
CA THR A 55 33.35 -20.12 35.34
C THR A 55 34.51 -19.22 35.79
N PRO A 56 35.46 -19.70 36.61
CA PRO A 56 36.64 -18.91 37.00
C PRO A 56 37.39 -18.33 35.79
N ALA A 57 37.56 -19.12 34.72
CA ALA A 57 38.13 -18.64 33.46
C ALA A 57 37.24 -17.60 32.77
N GLY A 58 35.91 -17.78 32.80
CA GLY A 58 34.93 -16.82 32.27
C GLY A 58 34.99 -15.47 32.99
N VAL A 59 35.21 -15.46 34.32
CA VAL A 59 35.40 -14.23 35.10
C VAL A 59 36.61 -13.44 34.57
N ALA A 60 37.77 -14.09 34.39
CA ALA A 60 38.95 -13.43 33.84
C ALA A 60 38.71 -12.81 32.45
N HIS A 61 37.96 -13.49 31.58
CA HIS A 61 37.65 -12.98 30.23
C HIS A 61 36.64 -11.83 30.29
N SER A 62 35.65 -11.92 31.17
CA SER A 62 34.68 -10.84 31.39
C SER A 62 35.33 -9.58 32.00
N TRP A 63 36.42 -9.73 32.75
CA TRP A 63 37.19 -8.59 33.26
C TRP A 63 37.78 -7.78 32.11
N VAL A 64 38.40 -8.43 31.12
CA VAL A 64 38.94 -7.74 29.92
C VAL A 64 37.86 -6.97 29.18
N LEU A 65 36.72 -7.62 28.93
CA LEU A 65 35.56 -7.00 28.27
C LEU A 65 35.06 -5.79 29.08
N GLY A 66 34.85 -5.96 30.40
CA GLY A 66 34.36 -4.90 31.28
C GLY A 66 35.30 -3.70 31.33
N THR A 67 36.62 -3.93 31.36
CA THR A 67 37.63 -2.87 31.35
C THR A 67 37.54 -2.07 30.05
N LEU A 68 37.49 -2.72 28.89
CA LEU A 68 37.42 -2.03 27.60
C LEU A 68 36.12 -1.25 27.42
N VAL A 69 34.98 -1.84 27.79
CA VAL A 69 33.67 -1.17 27.71
C VAL A 69 33.60 0.04 28.63
N TYR A 70 34.04 -0.09 29.88
CA TYR A 70 34.06 1.04 30.82
C TYR A 70 34.97 2.16 30.30
N SER A 71 36.16 1.80 29.82
CA SER A 71 37.13 2.75 29.29
C SER A 71 36.59 3.55 28.10
N ALA A 72 35.83 2.88 27.22
CA ALA A 72 35.33 3.46 25.96
C ALA A 72 33.98 4.19 26.10
N PHE A 73 33.07 3.68 26.93
CA PHE A 73 31.66 4.12 26.96
C PHE A 73 31.19 4.55 28.36
N GLY A 74 32.10 4.56 29.34
CA GLY A 74 31.86 5.02 30.70
C GLY A 74 30.83 4.17 31.46
N LEU A 75 30.27 4.77 32.52
CA LEU A 75 29.34 4.09 33.42
C LEU A 75 28.07 3.60 32.68
N GLY A 76 27.53 4.38 31.74
CA GLY A 76 26.31 4.01 31.02
C GLY A 76 26.47 2.74 30.16
N GLY A 77 27.58 2.62 29.43
CA GLY A 77 27.89 1.41 28.66
C GLY A 77 28.15 0.21 29.56
N TYR A 78 28.84 0.42 30.69
CA TYR A 78 29.13 -0.64 31.66
C TYR A 78 27.85 -1.17 32.34
N VAL A 79 26.96 -0.28 32.78
CA VAL A 79 25.64 -0.63 33.33
C VAL A 79 24.82 -1.42 32.31
N LEU A 80 24.87 -1.07 31.02
CA LEU A 80 24.18 -1.81 29.97
C LEU A 80 24.65 -3.27 29.89
N VAL A 81 25.97 -3.52 29.97
CA VAL A 81 26.53 -4.89 29.98
C VAL A 81 26.10 -5.66 31.24
N CYS A 82 26.11 -5.01 32.41
CA CYS A 82 25.63 -5.62 33.65
C CYS A 82 24.15 -6.00 33.57
N LEU A 83 23.30 -5.11 33.04
CA LEU A 83 21.87 -5.36 32.87
C LEU A 83 21.61 -6.46 31.85
N TYR A 84 22.37 -6.51 30.75
CA TYR A 84 22.34 -7.65 29.82
C TYR A 84 22.63 -8.97 30.53
N PHE A 85 23.68 -9.02 31.36
CA PHE A 85 24.03 -10.24 32.10
C PHE A 85 22.90 -10.65 33.05
N ILE A 86 22.36 -9.70 33.83
CA ILE A 86 21.28 -9.96 34.79
C ILE A 86 20.02 -10.44 34.08
N PHE A 87 19.52 -9.71 33.09
CA PHE A 87 18.29 -10.06 32.38
C PHE A 87 18.45 -11.34 31.56
N GLY A 88 19.56 -11.50 30.86
CA GLY A 88 19.86 -12.72 30.11
C GLY A 88 19.89 -13.95 31.04
N SER A 89 20.56 -13.86 32.20
CA SER A 89 20.58 -14.95 33.18
C SER A 89 19.25 -15.19 33.91
N ALA A 90 18.40 -14.17 34.04
CA ALA A 90 17.08 -14.33 34.64
C ALA A 90 16.13 -15.09 33.70
N VAL A 91 16.15 -14.73 32.41
CA VAL A 91 15.31 -15.34 31.38
C VAL A 91 15.63 -16.82 31.16
N THR A 92 16.90 -17.21 31.22
CA THR A 92 17.28 -18.64 31.07
C THR A 92 16.75 -19.51 32.21
N LYS A 93 16.43 -18.92 33.37
CA LYS A 93 15.83 -19.65 34.51
C LYS A 93 14.31 -19.81 34.41
N VAL A 94 13.65 -19.13 33.48
CA VAL A 94 12.19 -19.25 33.28
C VAL A 94 11.83 -20.68 32.91
N ARG A 95 10.97 -21.32 33.72
CA ARG A 95 10.53 -22.72 33.57
C ARG A 95 11.68 -23.73 33.39
N LEU A 96 12.80 -23.52 34.10
CA LEU A 96 13.99 -24.37 33.98
C LEU A 96 13.70 -25.86 34.22
N ALA A 97 12.88 -26.20 35.22
CA ALA A 97 12.53 -27.58 35.54
C ALA A 97 11.76 -28.28 34.39
N GLN A 98 10.96 -27.54 33.61
CA GLN A 98 10.29 -28.07 32.43
C GLN A 98 11.32 -28.31 31.31
N LYS A 99 12.15 -27.31 31.01
CA LYS A 99 13.16 -27.40 29.95
C LYS A 99 14.17 -28.53 30.19
N GLN A 100 14.50 -28.80 31.45
CA GLN A 100 15.38 -29.92 31.84
C GLN A 100 14.72 -31.28 31.61
N LYS A 101 13.42 -31.42 31.92
CA LYS A 101 12.66 -32.65 31.63
C LYS A 101 12.56 -32.94 30.13
N GLU A 102 12.45 -31.88 29.32
CA GLU A 102 12.34 -31.96 27.86
C GLU A 102 13.72 -32.05 27.16
N GLY A 103 14.84 -31.97 27.90
CA GLY A 103 16.19 -32.04 27.33
C GLY A 103 16.60 -30.81 26.52
N ILE A 104 15.80 -29.73 26.53
CA ILE A 104 16.01 -28.49 25.76
C ILE A 104 16.60 -27.35 26.61
N ALA A 105 16.96 -27.63 27.86
CA ALA A 105 17.59 -26.66 28.75
C ALA A 105 19.00 -26.29 28.26
N GLU A 106 19.37 -25.02 28.42
CA GLU A 106 20.70 -24.53 28.12
C GLU A 106 21.78 -25.26 28.95
N ALA A 107 22.91 -25.59 28.31
CA ALA A 107 23.95 -26.39 28.93
C ALA A 107 24.54 -25.74 30.19
N ARG A 108 24.98 -26.56 31.16
CA ARG A 108 25.70 -26.16 32.40
C ARG A 108 24.93 -25.26 33.37
N SER A 109 23.60 -25.41 33.45
CA SER A 109 22.75 -24.69 34.41
C SER A 109 22.90 -23.16 34.37
N GLY A 110 23.27 -22.61 33.20
CA GLY A 110 23.41 -21.17 32.97
C GLY A 110 24.77 -20.55 33.31
N ARG A 111 25.82 -21.35 33.62
CA ARG A 111 27.18 -20.81 33.85
C ARG A 111 27.93 -20.61 32.53
N ARG A 112 28.32 -19.36 32.24
CA ARG A 112 28.98 -18.96 30.99
C ARG A 112 30.48 -19.28 31.01
N SER A 113 30.97 -19.90 29.94
CA SER A 113 32.39 -20.21 29.71
C SER A 113 33.11 -19.07 28.98
N PRO A 114 34.44 -19.09 28.85
CA PRO A 114 35.17 -18.13 28.01
C PRO A 114 34.61 -18.00 26.58
N GLY A 115 34.24 -19.12 25.95
CA GLY A 115 33.62 -19.13 24.62
C GLY A 115 32.29 -18.39 24.59
N SER A 116 31.46 -18.58 25.62
CA SER A 116 30.16 -17.92 25.76
C SER A 116 30.28 -16.41 26.05
N VAL A 117 31.33 -16.00 26.77
CA VAL A 117 31.63 -14.58 27.04
C VAL A 117 31.98 -13.87 25.73
N TRP A 118 32.90 -14.43 24.93
CA TRP A 118 33.27 -13.85 23.65
C TRP A 118 32.17 -13.99 22.60
N GLY A 119 31.47 -15.11 22.52
CA GLY A 119 30.31 -15.30 21.64
C GLY A 119 29.21 -14.27 21.88
N SER A 120 29.07 -13.78 23.12
CA SER A 120 28.06 -12.78 23.49
C SER A 120 28.57 -11.33 23.50
N GLY A 121 29.89 -11.11 23.40
CA GLY A 121 30.49 -9.82 23.73
C GLY A 121 31.61 -9.37 22.79
N LEU A 122 32.05 -10.20 21.84
CA LEU A 122 33.17 -9.91 20.96
C LEU A 122 32.94 -8.65 20.13
N ALA A 123 31.80 -8.54 19.42
CA ALA A 123 31.51 -7.38 18.59
C ALA A 123 31.46 -6.07 19.41
N GLY A 124 30.83 -6.10 20.59
CA GLY A 124 30.81 -4.95 21.50
C GLY A 124 32.21 -4.59 22.04
N THR A 125 33.05 -5.58 22.30
CA THR A 125 34.44 -5.37 22.76
C THR A 125 35.31 -4.80 21.64
N VAL A 126 35.14 -5.28 20.41
CA VAL A 126 35.82 -4.73 19.22
C VAL A 126 35.39 -3.28 19.00
N CYS A 127 34.11 -2.97 19.12
CA CYS A 127 33.62 -1.58 19.06
C CYS A 127 34.26 -0.72 20.15
N ALA A 128 34.37 -1.21 21.38
CA ALA A 128 35.05 -0.49 22.47
C ALA A 128 36.54 -0.26 22.17
N ALA A 129 37.26 -1.26 21.68
CA ALA A 129 38.66 -1.13 21.30
C ALA A 129 38.85 -0.12 20.15
N CYS A 130 38.01 -0.20 19.11
CA CYS A 130 38.04 0.75 18.00
C CYS A 130 37.68 2.17 18.44
N ALA A 131 36.75 2.35 19.39
CA ALA A 131 36.45 3.65 19.99
C ALA A 131 37.69 4.28 20.66
N LEU A 132 38.42 3.47 21.43
CA LEU A 132 39.63 3.92 22.14
C LEU A 132 40.78 4.25 21.18
N VAL A 133 40.95 3.47 20.11
CA VAL A 133 42.02 3.69 19.13
C VAL A 133 41.72 4.85 18.18
N THR A 134 40.48 4.95 17.69
CA THR A 134 40.12 5.95 16.67
C THR A 134 39.68 7.28 17.25
N GLY A 135 39.38 7.34 18.55
CA GLY A 135 38.78 8.51 19.21
C GLY A 135 37.33 8.80 18.80
N ASN A 136 36.77 8.11 17.81
CA ASN A 136 35.42 8.33 17.31
C ASN A 136 34.39 7.52 18.12
N VAL A 137 34.26 7.86 19.40
CA VAL A 137 33.45 7.12 20.37
C VAL A 137 31.98 7.04 19.94
N ALA A 138 31.42 8.13 19.41
CA ALA A 138 30.04 8.17 18.95
C ALA A 138 29.76 7.19 17.80
N LEU A 139 30.74 6.94 16.93
CA LEU A 139 30.60 6.02 15.81
C LEU A 139 30.52 4.56 16.28
N TRP A 140 31.42 4.15 17.17
CA TRP A 140 31.49 2.76 17.62
C TRP A 140 30.46 2.43 18.71
N ARG A 141 29.91 3.45 19.39
CA ARG A 141 28.89 3.27 20.43
C ARG A 141 27.61 2.66 19.89
N ILE A 142 27.15 3.04 18.68
CA ILE A 142 25.91 2.47 18.11
C ILE A 142 26.06 0.97 17.80
N GLY A 143 27.22 0.57 17.27
CA GLY A 143 27.54 -0.84 17.03
C GLY A 143 27.65 -1.63 18.33
N PHE A 144 28.29 -1.06 19.35
CA PHE A 144 28.31 -1.63 20.71
C PHE A 144 26.90 -1.86 21.25
N VAL A 145 26.02 -0.86 21.23
CA VAL A 145 24.64 -1.01 21.72
C VAL A 145 23.87 -2.06 20.90
N ALA A 146 24.01 -2.05 19.57
CA ALA A 146 23.36 -3.04 18.70
C ALA A 146 23.78 -4.49 19.00
N SER A 147 25.06 -4.72 19.31
CA SER A 147 25.55 -6.06 19.68
C SER A 147 24.83 -6.62 20.91
N PHE A 148 24.68 -5.83 21.98
CA PHE A 148 24.06 -6.26 23.22
C PHE A 148 22.53 -6.32 23.14
N VAL A 149 21.90 -5.40 22.38
CA VAL A 149 20.46 -5.44 22.14
C VAL A 149 20.08 -6.69 21.34
N SER A 150 20.84 -7.03 20.29
CA SER A 150 20.64 -8.28 19.54
C SER A 150 20.80 -9.50 20.44
N LYS A 151 21.88 -9.60 21.22
CA LYS A 151 22.12 -10.78 22.06
C LYS A 151 21.07 -10.96 23.15
N LEU A 152 20.60 -9.88 23.79
CA LEU A 152 19.52 -9.98 24.76
C LEU A 152 18.22 -10.40 24.07
N SER A 153 17.85 -9.74 22.99
CA SER A 153 16.63 -10.03 22.23
C SER A 153 16.57 -11.48 21.75
N ASP A 154 17.70 -12.01 21.29
CA ASP A 154 17.90 -13.41 20.90
C ASP A 154 17.66 -14.40 22.05
N THR A 155 18.27 -14.10 23.21
CA THR A 155 18.12 -14.90 24.43
C THR A 155 16.66 -14.88 24.90
N VAL A 156 15.99 -13.73 24.87
CA VAL A 156 14.57 -13.63 25.22
C VAL A 156 13.70 -14.40 24.23
N SER A 157 13.96 -14.25 22.94
CA SER A 157 13.19 -14.92 21.88
C SER A 157 13.24 -16.43 22.02
N SER A 158 14.46 -16.98 22.14
CA SER A 158 14.68 -18.41 22.24
C SER A 158 14.15 -19.00 23.55
N GLU A 159 14.39 -18.35 24.70
CA GLU A 159 13.98 -18.89 25.99
C GLU A 159 12.46 -18.77 26.25
N ILE A 160 11.83 -17.68 25.83
CA ILE A 160 10.35 -17.55 25.89
C ILE A 160 9.70 -18.49 24.88
N GLY A 161 10.28 -18.64 23.69
CA GLY A 161 9.81 -19.60 22.69
C GLY A 161 9.83 -21.04 23.20
N LYS A 162 10.92 -21.46 23.87
CA LYS A 162 11.03 -22.78 24.52
C LYS A 162 10.01 -22.93 25.67
N ALA A 163 9.82 -21.89 26.49
CA ALA A 163 8.98 -21.97 27.68
C ALA A 163 7.47 -21.90 27.40
N TYR A 164 7.05 -21.14 26.38
CA TYR A 164 5.65 -20.80 26.13
C TYR A 164 5.15 -21.02 24.69
N GLY A 165 6.05 -21.19 23.71
CA GLY A 165 5.69 -21.16 22.29
C GLY A 165 4.75 -22.29 21.87
N ARG A 166 3.48 -22.02 21.57
CA ARG A 166 2.49 -23.07 21.31
C ARG A 166 2.82 -23.91 20.09
N THR A 167 3.23 -23.25 19.01
CA THR A 167 3.65 -23.83 17.73
C THR A 167 5.00 -23.25 17.31
N THR A 168 5.90 -24.13 16.88
CA THR A 168 7.26 -23.80 16.43
C THR A 168 7.43 -24.18 14.96
N TYR A 169 8.06 -23.29 14.19
CA TYR A 169 8.27 -23.42 12.75
C TYR A 169 9.76 -23.30 12.43
N LEU A 170 10.23 -24.04 11.42
CA LEU A 170 11.57 -23.84 10.90
C LEU A 170 11.63 -22.53 10.10
N ALA A 171 12.60 -21.66 10.37
CA ALA A 171 12.66 -20.32 9.75
C ALA A 171 12.77 -20.36 8.21
N THR A 172 13.32 -21.43 7.63
CA THR A 172 13.52 -21.57 6.18
C THR A 172 12.31 -22.12 5.44
N THR A 173 11.68 -23.20 5.96
CA THR A 173 10.61 -23.93 5.26
C THR A 173 9.21 -23.62 5.79
N LEU A 174 9.11 -22.91 6.91
CA LEU A 174 7.86 -22.68 7.66
C LEU A 174 7.12 -23.97 8.02
N GLN A 175 7.81 -25.11 8.00
CA GLN A 175 7.26 -26.37 8.45
C GLN A 175 7.27 -26.44 9.97
N ARG A 176 6.24 -27.08 10.53
CA ARG A 176 6.13 -27.27 11.98
C ARG A 176 7.21 -28.23 12.45
N VAL A 177 8.00 -27.78 13.43
CA VAL A 177 9.09 -28.58 14.04
C VAL A 177 8.90 -28.63 15.56
N PRO A 178 9.48 -29.63 16.25
CA PRO A 178 9.46 -29.67 17.71
C PRO A 178 10.09 -28.43 18.35
N ARG A 179 9.72 -28.15 19.60
CA ARG A 179 10.32 -27.05 20.37
C ARG A 179 11.78 -27.38 20.69
N GLY A 180 12.62 -26.35 20.67
CA GLY A 180 14.06 -26.51 20.93
C GLY A 180 14.87 -27.02 19.74
N THR A 181 14.26 -27.19 18.56
CA THR A 181 15.01 -27.40 17.31
C THR A 181 15.81 -26.14 16.96
N GLU A 182 17.08 -26.32 16.60
CA GLU A 182 17.97 -25.22 16.18
C GLU A 182 17.39 -24.48 14.96
N GLY A 183 17.38 -23.15 15.00
CA GLY A 183 16.76 -22.30 13.96
C GLY A 183 15.23 -22.32 13.91
N ALA A 184 14.55 -22.92 14.90
CA ALA A 184 13.10 -22.87 15.00
C ALA A 184 12.60 -21.59 15.69
N VAL A 185 11.53 -21.01 15.15
CA VAL A 185 10.91 -19.79 15.65
C VAL A 185 9.46 -20.05 16.10
N SER A 186 9.00 -19.31 17.11
CA SER A 186 7.60 -19.32 17.57
C SER A 186 7.07 -17.90 17.59
N ALA A 187 5.76 -17.72 17.45
CA ALA A 187 5.15 -16.38 17.47
C ALA A 187 5.39 -15.69 18.82
N GLU A 188 5.26 -16.43 19.93
CA GLU A 188 5.46 -15.93 21.28
C GLU A 188 6.93 -15.54 21.54
N GLY A 189 7.87 -16.38 21.08
CA GLY A 189 9.30 -16.08 21.16
C GLY A 189 9.66 -14.83 20.37
N THR A 190 9.27 -14.75 19.10
CA THR A 190 9.56 -13.60 18.23
C THR A 190 8.97 -12.30 18.78
N ALA A 191 7.73 -12.33 19.29
CA ALA A 191 7.11 -11.15 19.90
C ALA A 191 7.86 -10.71 21.18
N ALA A 192 8.25 -11.64 22.04
CA ALA A 192 9.02 -11.34 23.25
C ALA A 192 10.43 -10.82 22.91
N GLY A 193 11.08 -11.38 21.90
CA GLY A 193 12.36 -10.91 21.37
C GLY A 193 12.28 -9.48 20.86
N LEU A 194 11.26 -9.14 20.06
CA LEU A 194 11.04 -7.78 19.56
C LEU A 194 10.78 -6.79 20.71
N ALA A 195 9.93 -7.16 21.67
CA ALA A 195 9.67 -6.33 22.84
C ALA A 195 10.95 -6.09 23.67
N ALA A 196 11.77 -7.12 23.85
CA ALA A 196 13.07 -7.01 24.52
C ALA A 196 14.04 -6.11 23.77
N ALA A 197 14.09 -6.17 22.43
CA ALA A 197 14.93 -5.30 21.61
C ALA A 197 14.55 -3.83 21.79
N ILE A 198 13.26 -3.51 21.70
CA ILE A 198 12.74 -2.14 21.86
C ILE A 198 13.00 -1.64 23.28
N ALA A 199 12.65 -2.42 24.31
CA ALA A 199 12.83 -2.01 25.70
C ALA A 199 14.31 -1.78 26.05
N PHE A 200 15.21 -2.66 25.58
CA PHE A 200 16.63 -2.54 25.88
C PHE A 200 17.31 -1.42 25.08
N ALA A 201 16.87 -1.15 23.85
CA ALA A 201 17.32 0.02 23.09
C ALA A 201 16.85 1.34 23.72
N ALA A 202 15.60 1.40 24.20
CA ALA A 202 15.08 2.56 24.93
C ALA A 202 15.85 2.79 26.25
N LEU A 203 16.19 1.72 26.97
CA LEU A 203 17.05 1.79 28.14
C LEU A 203 18.45 2.32 27.80
N ALA A 204 19.05 1.88 26.69
CA ALA A 204 20.32 2.42 26.24
C ALA A 204 20.23 3.93 25.92
N ALA A 205 19.10 4.39 25.38
CA ALA A 205 18.85 5.83 25.20
C ALA A 205 18.72 6.57 26.53
N ALA A 206 18.01 6.00 27.51
CA ALA A 206 17.88 6.57 28.85
C ALA A 206 19.22 6.66 29.60
N LEU A 207 20.14 5.73 29.33
CA LEU A 207 21.53 5.74 29.85
C LEU A 207 22.48 6.66 29.04
N GLY A 208 21.95 7.44 28.10
CA GLY A 208 22.72 8.39 27.29
C GLY A 208 23.68 7.74 26.29
N GLN A 209 23.49 6.46 25.96
CA GLN A 209 24.36 5.74 25.02
C GLN A 209 23.97 5.98 23.56
N VAL A 210 22.70 6.18 23.27
CA VAL A 210 22.18 6.41 21.92
C VAL A 210 21.07 7.46 21.96
N THR A 211 20.80 8.13 20.84
CA THR A 211 19.61 8.99 20.74
C THR A 211 18.35 8.14 20.60
N LEU A 212 17.16 8.73 20.76
CA LEU A 212 15.89 8.02 20.51
C LEU A 212 15.78 7.52 19.06
N ALA A 213 16.31 8.27 18.10
CA ALA A 213 16.34 7.85 16.69
C ALA A 213 17.29 6.66 16.48
N ASP A 214 18.49 6.74 17.06
CA ASP A 214 19.46 5.63 17.01
C ASP A 214 18.93 4.37 17.71
N ALA A 215 18.15 4.52 18.78
CA ALA A 215 17.52 3.39 19.48
C ALA A 215 16.57 2.61 18.57
N ALA A 216 15.80 3.29 17.71
CA ALA A 216 14.94 2.63 16.73
C ALA A 216 15.76 1.85 15.68
N VAL A 217 16.85 2.45 15.19
CA VAL A 217 17.78 1.80 14.24
C VAL A 217 18.42 0.57 14.87
N VAL A 218 18.88 0.69 16.12
CA VAL A 218 19.48 -0.41 16.88
C VAL A 218 18.48 -1.55 17.10
N ALA A 219 17.24 -1.25 17.48
CA ALA A 219 16.21 -2.27 17.66
C ALA A 219 15.92 -3.00 16.33
N ALA A 220 15.79 -2.27 15.23
CA ALA A 220 15.59 -2.86 13.90
C ALA A 220 16.77 -3.72 13.45
N ALA A 221 18.00 -3.24 13.61
CA ALA A 221 19.22 -3.98 13.29
C ALA A 221 19.36 -5.26 14.12
N ALA A 222 19.02 -5.19 15.42
CA ALA A 222 19.00 -6.34 16.30
C ALA A 222 17.95 -7.38 15.88
N THR A 223 16.72 -6.97 15.57
CA THR A 223 15.68 -7.89 15.09
C THR A 223 16.07 -8.54 13.76
N ALA A 224 16.66 -7.79 12.83
CA ALA A 224 17.16 -8.33 11.56
C ALA A 224 18.28 -9.36 11.77
N ALA A 225 19.21 -9.09 12.70
CA ALA A 225 20.29 -10.03 13.03
C ALA A 225 19.76 -11.31 13.69
N ASN A 226 18.72 -11.23 14.52
CA ASN A 226 18.09 -12.41 15.11
C ASN A 226 17.39 -13.29 14.06
N LEU A 227 16.75 -12.67 13.07
CA LEU A 227 16.19 -13.43 11.95
C LEU A 227 17.30 -14.12 11.14
N PHE A 228 18.42 -13.41 10.90
CA PHE A 228 19.58 -13.98 10.22
C PHE A 228 20.16 -15.18 10.99
N GLU A 229 20.27 -15.09 12.31
CA GLU A 229 20.68 -16.20 13.18
C GLU A 229 19.77 -17.41 12.97
N SER A 230 18.45 -17.22 13.05
CA SER A 230 17.51 -18.35 12.98
C SER A 230 17.51 -19.00 11.60
N LEU A 231 17.73 -18.21 10.54
CA LEU A 231 17.92 -18.72 9.17
C LEU A 231 19.23 -19.50 9.03
N LEU A 232 20.33 -19.00 9.60
CA LEU A 232 21.63 -19.66 9.56
C LEU A 232 21.61 -20.98 10.36
N GLY A 233 20.98 -20.95 11.53
CA GLY A 233 20.73 -22.12 12.37
C GLY A 233 19.95 -23.19 11.61
N ALA A 234 18.85 -22.80 10.96
CA ALA A 234 18.01 -23.71 10.18
C ALA A 234 18.70 -24.25 8.90
N ALA A 235 19.63 -23.51 8.30
CA ALA A 235 20.25 -23.87 7.03
C ALA A 235 21.54 -24.69 7.17
N VAL A 236 22.38 -24.38 8.17
CA VAL A 236 23.80 -24.79 8.19
C VAL A 236 24.20 -25.49 9.49
N GLN A 237 23.55 -25.19 10.61
CA GLN A 237 23.99 -25.67 11.92
C GLN A 237 23.75 -27.17 12.09
N GLY A 238 24.82 -27.91 12.41
CA GLY A 238 24.83 -29.38 12.43
C GLY A 238 25.30 -30.04 11.12
N ARG A 239 25.38 -29.29 10.00
CA ARG A 239 26.00 -29.75 8.74
C ARG A 239 27.48 -29.36 8.64
N VAL A 240 27.89 -28.36 9.41
CA VAL A 240 29.24 -27.81 9.43
C VAL A 240 29.82 -27.91 10.83
N THR A 241 30.86 -28.73 11.01
CA THR A 241 31.42 -29.09 12.32
C THR A 241 32.15 -27.94 13.03
N TRP A 242 32.59 -26.91 12.30
CA TRP A 242 33.26 -25.74 12.88
C TRP A 242 32.29 -24.63 13.34
N LEU A 243 31.02 -24.67 12.92
CA LEU A 243 30.03 -23.65 13.23
C LEU A 243 29.31 -23.96 14.55
N SER A 244 29.96 -23.63 15.66
CA SER A 244 29.40 -23.81 17.00
C SER A 244 28.34 -22.75 17.34
N ASN A 245 27.51 -23.03 18.35
CA ASN A 245 26.54 -22.07 18.90
C ASN A 245 27.19 -20.72 19.28
N ASP A 246 28.38 -20.74 19.89
CA ASP A 246 29.10 -19.52 20.24
C ASP A 246 29.58 -18.73 19.00
N ALA A 247 29.91 -19.42 17.89
CA ALA A 247 30.32 -18.79 16.63
C ALA A 247 29.14 -18.14 15.89
N VAL A 248 27.99 -18.81 15.88
CA VAL A 248 26.74 -18.25 15.33
C VAL A 248 26.34 -16.98 16.10
N ASN A 249 26.40 -17.02 17.43
CA ASN A 249 26.19 -15.86 18.29
C ASN A 249 27.15 -14.71 17.96
N ALA A 250 28.44 -15.01 17.78
CA ALA A 250 29.44 -13.99 17.42
C ALA A 250 29.14 -13.34 16.05
N LEU A 251 28.68 -14.13 15.08
CA LEU A 251 28.32 -13.62 13.76
C LEU A 251 27.06 -12.75 13.82
N GLN A 252 26.03 -13.18 14.56
CA GLN A 252 24.80 -12.43 14.78
C GLN A 252 25.08 -11.04 15.35
N ILE A 253 25.82 -10.94 16.45
CA ILE A 253 26.12 -9.65 17.08
C ILE A 253 27.00 -8.75 16.18
N SER A 254 27.82 -9.35 15.32
CA SER A 254 28.63 -8.63 14.34
C SER A 254 27.76 -8.08 13.21
N VAL A 255 26.78 -8.85 12.71
CA VAL A 255 25.79 -8.40 11.72
C VAL A 255 24.94 -7.27 12.31
N ALA A 256 24.46 -7.40 13.55
CA ALA A 256 23.72 -6.33 14.22
C ALA A 256 24.54 -5.02 14.29
N SER A 257 25.81 -5.13 14.69
CA SER A 257 26.73 -3.99 14.78
C SER A 257 26.98 -3.34 13.41
N ALA A 258 27.21 -4.16 12.38
CA ALA A 258 27.45 -3.69 11.01
C ALA A 258 26.22 -3.04 10.38
N LEU A 259 25.03 -3.62 10.58
CA LEU A 259 23.77 -3.03 10.12
C LEU A 259 23.53 -1.69 10.80
N ALA A 260 23.66 -1.61 12.12
CA ALA A 260 23.50 -0.34 12.84
C ALA A 260 24.51 0.72 12.39
N TYR A 261 25.76 0.32 12.11
CA TYR A 261 26.79 1.20 11.55
C TYR A 261 26.41 1.74 10.15
N GLN A 262 25.77 0.93 9.31
CA GLN A 262 25.43 1.30 7.93
C GLN A 262 24.26 2.28 7.80
N TYR A 263 23.47 2.54 8.85
CA TYR A 263 22.30 3.44 8.79
C TYR A 263 22.60 4.91 9.15
N ARG A 264 23.86 5.30 9.34
CA ARG A 264 24.25 6.70 9.61
C ARG A 264 24.41 7.54 8.32
N PRO A 265 24.27 8.88 8.36
CA PRO A 265 24.67 9.76 7.26
C PRO A 265 26.16 9.54 6.93
N GLY A 266 26.49 9.34 5.66
CA GLY A 266 27.86 9.19 5.14
C GLY A 266 28.34 7.78 4.75
N THR A 267 27.52 6.72 4.84
CA THR A 267 27.93 5.32 4.54
C THR A 267 27.27 4.72 3.28
N ILE A 268 27.52 3.42 3.01
CA ILE A 268 27.00 2.66 1.85
C ILE A 268 25.48 2.79 1.67
N SER A 269 24.70 2.99 2.73
CA SER A 269 23.26 3.23 2.62
C SER A 269 22.94 4.60 2.00
N GLU A 270 23.73 5.65 2.29
CA GLU A 270 23.68 6.90 1.54
C GLU A 270 24.30 6.75 0.15
N TYR A 271 25.30 5.89 -0.05
CA TYR A 271 25.75 5.55 -1.40
C TYR A 271 24.63 4.90 -2.20
N ILE A 272 23.87 3.94 -1.66
CA ILE A 272 22.73 3.30 -2.32
C ILE A 272 21.58 4.29 -2.46
N SER A 273 21.25 5.08 -1.44
CA SER A 273 20.22 6.13 -1.52
C SER A 273 20.60 7.21 -2.53
N SER A 274 21.87 7.61 -2.58
CA SER A 274 22.40 8.54 -3.58
C SER A 274 22.60 7.88 -4.94
N LEU A 275 22.74 6.56 -5.04
CA LEU A 275 22.82 5.81 -6.29
C LEU A 275 21.41 5.55 -6.84
N LEU A 276 20.42 5.34 -5.99
CA LEU A 276 18.98 5.34 -6.29
C LEU A 276 18.51 6.75 -6.64
N ALA A 277 18.97 7.79 -5.93
CA ALA A 277 18.70 9.19 -6.25
C ALA A 277 19.44 9.60 -7.54
N ARG A 278 20.67 9.12 -7.77
CA ARG A 278 21.39 9.27 -9.06
C ARG A 278 20.74 8.47 -10.17
N HIS A 279 20.16 7.30 -9.88
CA HIS A 279 19.39 6.50 -10.82
C HIS A 279 18.07 7.20 -11.16
N ALA A 280 17.37 7.76 -10.17
CA ALA A 280 16.20 8.62 -10.35
C ALA A 280 16.56 9.92 -11.11
N LYS A 281 17.72 10.52 -10.83
CA LYS A 281 18.24 11.71 -11.53
C LYS A 281 18.75 11.38 -12.94
N ARG A 282 19.25 10.16 -13.18
CA ARG A 282 19.57 9.61 -14.52
C ARG A 282 18.30 9.29 -15.30
N ARG A 283 17.26 8.78 -14.63
CA ARG A 283 15.92 8.59 -15.21
C ARG A 283 15.34 9.94 -15.65
N ARG A 284 15.51 10.99 -14.83
CA ARG A 284 15.23 12.40 -15.20
C ARG A 284 16.13 12.97 -16.32
N ARG A 285 17.26 12.34 -16.65
CA ARG A 285 18.16 12.74 -17.75
C ARG A 285 17.90 11.96 -19.05
N ARG A 286 17.13 10.87 -19.02
CA ARG A 286 16.73 10.15 -20.23
C ARG A 286 15.58 10.90 -20.87
N LYS A 287 15.54 10.96 -22.21
CA LYS A 287 14.38 11.49 -22.92
C LYS A 287 13.13 10.75 -22.43
N PRO A 288 12.07 11.45 -22.00
CA PRO A 288 10.84 10.81 -21.53
C PRO A 288 10.26 9.96 -22.66
N VAL A 289 9.83 8.74 -22.32
CA VAL A 289 9.17 7.86 -23.27
C VAL A 289 7.74 8.32 -23.46
N ARG A 290 7.40 8.82 -24.66
CA ARG A 290 6.08 9.35 -25.00
C ARG A 290 5.25 8.28 -25.70
N VAL A 291 4.10 7.98 -25.12
CA VAL A 291 3.20 6.92 -25.59
C VAL A 291 1.97 7.57 -26.20
N TYR A 292 1.55 7.09 -27.35
CA TYR A 292 0.35 7.59 -28.02
C TYR A 292 -0.80 6.57 -27.96
N MET A 293 -2.01 7.04 -27.70
CA MET A 293 -3.24 6.27 -27.84
C MET A 293 -4.32 7.16 -28.42
N ASP A 294 -4.93 6.75 -29.52
CA ASP A 294 -6.08 7.43 -30.08
C ASP A 294 -7.39 6.71 -29.75
N GLY A 295 -8.48 7.43 -29.94
CA GLY A 295 -9.80 6.85 -29.86
C GLY A 295 -10.87 7.90 -30.02
N CYS A 296 -12.09 7.41 -30.21
CA CYS A 296 -13.25 8.29 -30.24
C CYS A 296 -13.56 8.82 -28.83
N PHE A 297 -13.35 8.00 -27.79
CA PHE A 297 -13.68 8.30 -26.40
C PHE A 297 -15.13 8.78 -26.20
N ASP A 298 -16.06 8.18 -26.94
CA ASP A 298 -17.49 8.43 -26.81
C ASP A 298 -18.07 7.59 -25.66
N MET A 299 -18.92 8.20 -24.83
CA MET A 299 -19.44 7.56 -23.61
C MET A 299 -18.32 6.95 -22.73
N MET A 300 -17.33 7.76 -22.36
CA MET A 300 -16.21 7.30 -21.53
C MET A 300 -16.68 6.64 -20.23
N HIS A 301 -15.92 5.63 -19.81
CA HIS A 301 -16.20 4.80 -18.64
C HIS A 301 -14.89 4.30 -18.05
N TYR A 302 -14.93 3.69 -16.86
CA TYR A 302 -13.74 3.21 -16.16
C TYR A 302 -12.85 2.26 -17.00
N GLY A 303 -13.43 1.51 -17.95
CA GLY A 303 -12.67 0.71 -18.92
C GLY A 303 -11.71 1.52 -19.81
N HIS A 304 -12.14 2.68 -20.33
CA HIS A 304 -11.27 3.60 -21.07
C HIS A 304 -10.19 4.19 -20.14
N ALA A 305 -10.57 4.58 -18.93
CA ALA A 305 -9.64 5.12 -17.95
C ALA A 305 -8.56 4.09 -17.54
N ASN A 306 -8.93 2.82 -17.37
CA ASN A 306 -7.97 1.74 -17.11
C ASN A 306 -7.07 1.46 -18.32
N ALA A 307 -7.57 1.62 -19.55
CA ALA A 307 -6.75 1.51 -20.75
C ALA A 307 -5.69 2.62 -20.77
N MET A 308 -6.07 3.86 -20.49
CA MET A 308 -5.16 5.00 -20.35
C MET A 308 -4.15 4.78 -19.21
N ARG A 309 -4.57 4.26 -18.05
CA ARG A 309 -3.67 3.87 -16.95
C ARG A 309 -2.62 2.84 -17.40
N GLN A 310 -3.05 1.80 -18.13
CA GLN A 310 -2.14 0.79 -18.64
C GLN A 310 -1.16 1.38 -19.66
N ALA A 311 -1.63 2.23 -20.57
CA ALA A 311 -0.80 2.92 -21.57
C ALA A 311 0.23 3.84 -20.92
N LYS A 312 -0.19 4.67 -19.96
CA LYS A 312 0.71 5.50 -19.14
C LYS A 312 1.75 4.65 -18.38
N GLY A 313 1.40 3.43 -17.99
CA GLY A 313 2.33 2.48 -17.34
C GLY A 313 3.45 1.95 -18.26
N LEU A 314 3.32 2.09 -19.58
CA LEU A 314 4.35 1.66 -20.53
C LEU A 314 5.43 2.74 -20.75
N GLY A 315 5.09 4.02 -20.57
CA GLY A 315 6.01 5.14 -20.77
C GLY A 315 6.05 6.14 -19.61
N ASP A 316 6.60 7.31 -19.87
CA ASP A 316 6.68 8.42 -18.92
C ASP A 316 5.58 9.46 -19.16
N GLU A 317 5.12 9.61 -20.41
CA GLU A 317 4.07 10.54 -20.85
C GLU A 317 3.06 9.83 -21.76
N LEU A 318 1.77 10.10 -21.58
CA LEU A 318 0.66 9.62 -22.39
C LEU A 318 0.04 10.80 -23.14
N VAL A 319 0.13 10.72 -24.47
CA VAL A 319 -0.47 11.63 -25.42
C VAL A 319 -1.69 10.96 -26.03
N LEU A 320 -2.86 11.59 -25.94
CA LEU A 320 -4.09 11.05 -26.49
C LEU A 320 -4.53 11.76 -27.76
N GLY A 321 -4.86 10.98 -28.80
CA GLY A 321 -5.47 11.48 -30.02
C GLY A 321 -6.99 11.43 -29.97
N LEU A 322 -7.66 12.57 -30.12
CA LEU A 322 -9.11 12.68 -30.16
C LEU A 322 -9.60 12.74 -31.61
N ILE A 323 -10.29 11.68 -32.04
CA ILE A 323 -10.88 11.60 -33.39
C ILE A 323 -12.10 12.53 -33.45
N PRO A 324 -12.24 13.39 -34.48
CA PRO A 324 -13.33 14.35 -34.57
C PRO A 324 -14.67 13.69 -34.93
N ASP A 325 -15.78 14.38 -34.64
CA ASP A 325 -17.16 13.89 -34.89
C ASP A 325 -17.39 13.50 -36.36
N SER A 326 -16.81 14.23 -37.31
CA SER A 326 -16.92 13.96 -38.75
C SER A 326 -16.33 12.60 -39.16
N GLU A 327 -15.12 12.31 -38.70
CA GLU A 327 -14.41 11.03 -38.91
C GLU A 327 -15.17 9.87 -38.25
N ILE A 328 -15.66 10.08 -37.03
CA ILE A 328 -16.46 9.09 -36.30
C ILE A 328 -17.74 8.76 -37.06
N LEU A 329 -18.45 9.77 -37.55
CA LEU A 329 -19.70 9.61 -38.29
C LEU A 329 -19.50 8.75 -39.54
N MET A 330 -18.41 9.00 -40.29
CA MET A 330 -18.07 8.23 -41.49
C MET A 330 -17.70 6.78 -41.17
N ALA A 331 -16.88 6.55 -40.14
CA ALA A 331 -16.34 5.22 -39.85
C ALA A 331 -17.36 4.29 -39.16
N LYS A 332 -18.08 4.80 -38.14
CA LYS A 332 -18.91 3.96 -37.25
C LYS A 332 -20.33 4.48 -37.00
N GLY A 333 -20.65 5.71 -37.38
CA GLY A 333 -21.92 6.37 -37.09
C GLY A 333 -21.82 7.41 -35.96
N PRO A 334 -22.89 8.17 -35.69
CA PRO A 334 -22.79 9.38 -34.88
C PRO A 334 -22.37 9.08 -33.43
N PRO A 335 -21.51 9.91 -32.84
CA PRO A 335 -21.20 9.83 -31.41
C PRO A 335 -22.36 10.39 -30.58
N VAL A 336 -22.39 10.01 -29.29
CA VAL A 336 -23.39 10.50 -28.32
C VAL A 336 -22.97 11.84 -27.74
N MET A 337 -21.66 11.97 -27.52
CA MET A 337 -21.00 13.18 -27.03
C MET A 337 -20.33 13.90 -28.20
N ASN A 338 -20.47 15.24 -28.23
CA ASN A 338 -19.79 16.06 -29.22
C ASN A 338 -18.27 16.17 -28.94
N ASP A 339 -17.51 16.70 -29.90
CA ASP A 339 -16.06 16.92 -29.79
C ASP A 339 -15.63 17.58 -28.46
N ALA A 340 -16.29 18.67 -28.06
CA ALA A 340 -15.94 19.44 -26.86
C ALA A 340 -16.23 18.67 -25.55
N GLU A 341 -17.34 17.93 -25.52
CA GLU A 341 -17.71 17.05 -24.41
C GLU A 341 -16.69 15.91 -24.25
N ARG A 342 -16.27 15.29 -25.36
CA ARG A 342 -15.28 14.21 -25.35
C ARG A 342 -13.90 14.73 -24.93
N LYS A 343 -13.48 15.88 -25.45
CA LYS A 343 -12.26 16.57 -25.00
C LYS A 343 -12.25 16.80 -23.48
N THR A 344 -13.34 17.35 -22.95
CA THR A 344 -13.47 17.61 -21.50
C THR A 344 -13.31 16.33 -20.68
N MET A 345 -13.86 15.20 -21.14
CA MET A 345 -13.68 13.93 -20.46
C MET A 345 -12.23 13.46 -20.49
N VAL A 346 -11.61 13.47 -21.67
CA VAL A 346 -10.25 12.95 -21.87
C VAL A 346 -9.23 13.74 -21.06
N GLU A 347 -9.30 15.08 -21.08
CA GLU A 347 -8.42 15.97 -20.30
C GLU A 347 -8.58 15.79 -18.79
N SER A 348 -9.74 15.29 -18.34
CA SER A 348 -10.00 15.07 -16.92
C SER A 348 -9.39 13.77 -16.39
N VAL A 349 -8.88 12.88 -17.24
CA VAL A 349 -8.30 11.61 -16.79
C VAL A 349 -6.87 11.83 -16.32
N LYS A 350 -6.57 11.48 -15.07
CA LYS A 350 -5.29 11.78 -14.40
C LYS A 350 -4.03 11.15 -14.99
N TRP A 351 -4.19 10.18 -15.88
CA TRP A 351 -3.06 9.53 -16.57
C TRP A 351 -2.69 10.21 -17.88
N VAL A 352 -3.50 11.16 -18.35
CA VAL A 352 -3.33 11.87 -19.62
C VAL A 352 -2.50 13.13 -19.38
N ASP A 353 -1.44 13.31 -20.17
CA ASP A 353 -0.57 14.49 -20.06
C ASP A 353 -0.83 15.49 -21.19
N GLU A 354 -1.18 15.01 -22.39
CA GLU A 354 -1.42 15.83 -23.58
C GLU A 354 -2.56 15.25 -24.41
N VAL A 355 -3.35 16.12 -25.04
CA VAL A 355 -4.43 15.75 -25.98
C VAL A 355 -4.17 16.44 -27.32
N ILE A 356 -4.19 15.65 -28.40
CA ILE A 356 -4.11 16.10 -29.79
C ILE A 356 -5.51 15.94 -30.39
N GLU A 357 -6.09 17.02 -30.90
CA GLU A 357 -7.42 17.02 -31.52
C GLU A 357 -7.33 16.84 -33.04
N GLY A 358 -8.43 16.37 -33.65
CA GLY A 358 -8.54 16.30 -35.11
C GLY A 358 -7.67 15.21 -35.73
N VAL A 359 -7.40 14.13 -34.99
CA VAL A 359 -6.60 13.01 -35.51
C VAL A 359 -7.43 12.13 -36.44
N PRO A 360 -6.84 11.58 -37.52
CA PRO A 360 -7.56 10.70 -38.44
C PRO A 360 -7.95 9.38 -37.77
N TYR A 361 -9.02 8.74 -38.25
CA TYR A 361 -9.44 7.42 -37.76
C TYR A 361 -8.45 6.31 -38.12
N GLU A 362 -7.85 6.38 -39.32
CA GLU A 362 -6.77 5.49 -39.76
C GLU A 362 -5.41 6.15 -39.51
N LEU A 363 -4.48 5.41 -38.90
CA LEU A 363 -3.10 5.88 -38.74
C LEU A 363 -2.30 5.59 -40.01
N GLY A 364 -2.55 6.41 -41.04
CA GLY A 364 -1.81 6.38 -42.28
C GLY A 364 -0.32 6.71 -42.11
N PRO A 365 0.52 6.38 -43.11
CA PRO A 365 1.97 6.57 -43.05
C PRO A 365 2.38 8.03 -42.84
N GLU A 366 1.65 8.98 -43.43
CA GLU A 366 1.92 10.42 -43.30
C GLU A 366 1.69 10.91 -41.86
N PHE A 367 0.55 10.57 -41.26
CA PHE A 367 0.23 10.95 -39.89
C PHE A 367 1.13 10.25 -38.87
N LEU A 368 1.50 8.98 -39.09
CA LEU A 368 2.49 8.32 -38.23
C LEU A 368 3.85 9.00 -38.27
N ALA A 369 4.29 9.47 -39.44
CA ALA A 369 5.52 10.25 -39.55
C ALA A 369 5.42 11.57 -38.77
N GLU A 370 4.28 12.26 -38.84
CA GLU A 370 4.02 13.45 -38.02
C GLU A 370 4.05 13.13 -36.51
N LEU A 371 3.34 12.09 -36.06
CA LEU A 371 3.30 11.67 -34.65
C LEU A 371 4.72 11.40 -34.10
N PHE A 372 5.54 10.69 -34.86
CA PHE A 372 6.88 10.31 -34.41
C PHE A 372 7.90 11.45 -34.48
N SER A 373 7.77 12.35 -35.46
CA SER A 373 8.71 13.46 -35.65
C SER A 373 8.32 14.70 -34.84
N LYS A 374 7.10 15.21 -35.03
CA LYS A 374 6.59 16.46 -34.44
C LYS A 374 6.17 16.29 -32.99
N HIS A 375 5.42 15.22 -32.68
CA HIS A 375 4.95 14.94 -31.32
C HIS A 375 5.91 14.06 -30.50
N ALA A 376 7.05 13.67 -31.12
CA ALA A 376 8.10 12.88 -30.51
C ALA A 376 7.61 11.58 -29.83
N ILE A 377 6.56 10.97 -30.38
CA ILE A 377 5.98 9.72 -29.86
C ILE A 377 6.95 8.56 -30.09
N ASP A 378 7.11 7.69 -29.09
CA ASP A 378 7.97 6.50 -29.13
C ASP A 378 7.24 5.26 -29.67
N TYR A 379 5.98 5.03 -29.29
CA TYR A 379 5.15 3.95 -29.84
C TYR A 379 3.66 4.21 -29.57
N VAL A 380 2.83 3.56 -30.39
CA VAL A 380 1.36 3.57 -30.31
C VAL A 380 0.90 2.42 -29.42
N VAL A 381 -0.08 2.67 -28.56
CA VAL A 381 -0.71 1.69 -27.68
C VAL A 381 -2.19 1.60 -27.98
N HIS A 382 -2.68 0.38 -28.14
CA HIS A 382 -4.10 0.10 -28.26
C HIS A 382 -4.48 -1.18 -27.50
N GLY A 383 -5.78 -1.37 -27.24
CA GLY A 383 -6.31 -2.63 -26.73
C GLY A 383 -6.05 -3.82 -27.67
N ASP A 384 -6.20 -5.02 -27.13
CA ASP A 384 -6.12 -6.31 -27.82
C ASP A 384 -7.36 -6.63 -28.70
N ASP A 385 -8.34 -5.72 -28.76
CA ASP A 385 -9.49 -5.82 -29.65
C ASP A 385 -9.13 -5.51 -31.11
N PRO A 386 -9.79 -6.18 -32.07
CA PRO A 386 -9.60 -5.88 -33.49
C PRO A 386 -10.16 -4.50 -33.85
N CYS A 387 -9.29 -3.64 -34.39
CA CYS A 387 -9.67 -2.33 -34.94
C CYS A 387 -9.68 -2.40 -36.47
N LEU A 388 -10.83 -2.80 -37.00
CA LEU A 388 -11.02 -2.96 -38.44
C LEU A 388 -11.61 -1.69 -39.05
N LEU A 389 -11.05 -1.27 -40.17
CA LEU A 389 -11.59 -0.23 -41.04
C LEU A 389 -12.82 -0.77 -41.80
N PRO A 390 -13.62 0.09 -42.46
CA PRO A 390 -14.81 -0.34 -43.21
C PRO A 390 -14.52 -1.37 -44.32
N ASP A 391 -13.30 -1.41 -44.84
CA ASP A 391 -12.81 -2.37 -45.83
C ASP A 391 -12.30 -3.69 -45.21
N GLY A 392 -12.28 -3.80 -43.88
CA GLY A 392 -11.81 -4.96 -43.12
C GLY A 392 -10.30 -4.97 -42.83
N SER A 393 -9.55 -3.95 -43.22
CA SER A 393 -8.12 -3.83 -42.93
C SER A 393 -7.86 -3.31 -41.50
N ASP A 394 -6.65 -3.53 -40.98
CA ASP A 394 -6.28 -3.14 -39.61
C ASP A 394 -5.83 -1.67 -39.55
N ALA A 395 -6.54 -0.85 -38.76
CA ALA A 395 -6.29 0.58 -38.61
C ALA A 395 -4.87 0.92 -38.11
N TYR A 396 -4.17 -0.05 -37.50
CA TYR A 396 -2.81 0.11 -36.96
C TYR A 396 -1.75 -0.69 -37.74
N ALA A 397 -2.06 -1.19 -38.93
CA ALA A 397 -1.16 -2.03 -39.72
C ALA A 397 0.23 -1.40 -39.94
N TYR A 398 0.27 -0.10 -40.23
CA TYR A 398 1.53 0.64 -40.44
C TYR A 398 2.38 0.75 -39.17
N ALA A 399 1.77 1.03 -38.02
CA ALA A 399 2.46 1.11 -36.74
C ALA A 399 3.03 -0.26 -36.31
N LYS A 400 2.27 -1.34 -36.56
CA LYS A 400 2.71 -2.73 -36.34
C LYS A 400 3.89 -3.10 -37.23
N LYS A 401 3.84 -2.75 -38.52
CA LYS A 401 4.92 -3.01 -39.49
C LYS A 401 6.25 -2.34 -39.10
N GLN A 402 6.19 -1.17 -38.45
CA GLN A 402 7.37 -0.46 -37.96
C GLN A 402 7.89 -0.96 -36.60
N GLY A 403 7.22 -1.94 -35.97
CA GLY A 403 7.59 -2.44 -34.64
C GLY A 403 7.31 -1.45 -33.49
N ARG A 404 6.48 -0.43 -33.74
CA ARG A 404 6.17 0.67 -32.80
C ARG A 404 4.73 0.62 -32.29
N PHE A 405 4.20 -0.60 -32.14
CA PHE A 405 2.86 -0.86 -31.62
C PHE A 405 2.94 -1.77 -30.40
N ARG A 406 2.17 -1.44 -29.36
CA ARG A 406 2.07 -2.22 -28.12
C ARG A 406 0.61 -2.48 -27.79
N MET A 407 0.33 -3.67 -27.27
CA MET A 407 -1.02 -4.06 -26.87
C MET A 407 -1.16 -3.99 -25.36
N ILE A 408 -2.34 -3.56 -24.90
CA ILE A 408 -2.77 -3.61 -23.51
C ILE A 408 -4.04 -4.44 -23.39
N LYS A 409 -4.27 -5.02 -22.21
CA LYS A 409 -5.40 -5.90 -21.98
C LYS A 409 -6.70 -5.13 -21.88
N ARG A 410 -7.75 -5.61 -22.56
CA ARG A 410 -9.12 -5.11 -22.39
C ARG A 410 -9.59 -5.19 -20.93
N THR A 411 -10.37 -4.20 -20.52
CA THR A 411 -10.96 -4.16 -19.19
C THR A 411 -12.24 -4.98 -19.15
N GLU A 412 -12.24 -6.05 -18.35
CA GLU A 412 -13.42 -6.89 -18.13
C GLU A 412 -14.52 -6.17 -17.36
N GLY A 413 -15.77 -6.45 -17.73
CA GLY A 413 -16.98 -6.05 -17.01
C GLY A 413 -17.69 -4.80 -17.54
N VAL A 414 -17.15 -4.10 -18.54
CA VAL A 414 -17.79 -2.92 -19.14
C VAL A 414 -17.49 -2.76 -20.63
N SER A 415 -18.49 -2.28 -21.38
CA SER A 415 -18.31 -1.77 -22.74
C SER A 415 -19.38 -0.73 -23.07
N SER A 416 -19.15 0.12 -24.07
CA SER A 416 -20.18 1.06 -24.53
C SER A 416 -21.47 0.34 -24.97
N THR A 417 -21.37 -0.84 -25.59
CA THR A 417 -22.52 -1.66 -25.99
C THR A 417 -23.32 -2.14 -24.77
N ASP A 418 -22.64 -2.60 -23.73
CA ASP A 418 -23.26 -3.01 -22.47
C ASP A 418 -23.98 -1.82 -21.80
N ILE A 419 -23.31 -0.68 -21.66
CA ILE A 419 -23.87 0.53 -21.07
C ILE A 419 -25.11 1.02 -21.84
N VAL A 420 -25.08 1.03 -23.18
CA VAL A 420 -26.24 1.37 -24.01
C VAL A 420 -27.38 0.38 -23.78
N GLY A 421 -27.09 -0.91 -23.70
CA GLY A 421 -28.09 -1.95 -23.37
C GLY A 421 -28.76 -1.70 -22.02
N ARG A 422 -28.00 -1.33 -20.98
CA ARG A 422 -28.53 -0.97 -19.65
C ARG A 422 -29.45 0.25 -19.72
N MET A 423 -29.10 1.28 -20.49
CA MET A 423 -29.95 2.47 -20.69
C MET A 423 -31.25 2.15 -21.43
N LEU A 424 -31.21 1.32 -22.48
CA LEU A 424 -32.40 0.88 -23.21
C LEU A 424 -33.33 0.02 -22.35
N MET A 425 -32.81 -0.70 -21.36
CA MET A 425 -33.64 -1.40 -20.37
C MET A 425 -34.28 -0.43 -19.37
N CYS A 426 -33.50 0.55 -18.88
CA CYS A 426 -34.00 1.58 -17.96
C CYS A 426 -35.22 2.32 -18.52
N THR A 427 -35.23 2.62 -19.83
CA THR A 427 -36.30 3.40 -20.46
C THR A 427 -37.62 2.62 -20.66
N ARG A 428 -37.59 1.29 -20.61
CA ARG A 428 -38.81 0.45 -20.72
C ARG A 428 -39.66 0.53 -19.46
N ASP A 429 -39.01 0.50 -18.30
CA ASP A 429 -39.65 0.28 -17.00
C ASP A 429 -39.69 1.54 -16.13
N ASN A 430 -38.88 2.56 -16.46
CA ASN A 430 -38.87 3.83 -15.74
C ASN A 430 -39.79 4.87 -16.43
N ALA A 431 -40.88 5.23 -15.75
CA ALA A 431 -41.87 6.20 -16.25
C ALA A 431 -41.28 7.58 -16.57
N ARG A 432 -40.13 7.94 -15.98
CA ARG A 432 -39.41 9.19 -16.26
C ARG A 432 -38.93 9.32 -17.72
N PHE A 433 -38.76 8.19 -18.42
CA PHE A 433 -38.18 8.15 -19.76
C PHE A 433 -39.11 7.57 -20.83
N ARG A 434 -40.38 7.29 -20.48
CA ARG A 434 -41.38 6.79 -21.45
C ARG A 434 -41.95 7.94 -22.28
N GLU A 435 -41.58 8.04 -23.55
CA GLU A 435 -42.31 8.87 -24.53
C GLU A 435 -43.62 8.18 -24.97
N ASP A 436 -44.54 9.00 -25.50
CA ASP A 436 -45.97 8.76 -25.62
C ASP A 436 -46.42 7.43 -26.28
N LYS A 437 -47.55 6.94 -25.77
CA LYS A 437 -48.09 5.57 -25.83
C LYS A 437 -48.49 5.00 -27.21
N ARG A 438 -48.10 5.57 -28.35
CA ARG A 438 -48.74 5.23 -29.66
C ARG A 438 -47.91 4.39 -30.65
N GLU A 439 -46.59 4.35 -30.59
CA GLU A 439 -45.79 3.54 -31.55
C GLU A 439 -45.30 2.21 -31.00
N LEU A 440 -45.13 2.09 -29.67
CA LEU A 440 -44.54 0.92 -29.00
C LEU A 440 -45.34 -0.39 -29.14
N THR A 441 -46.63 -0.34 -29.48
CA THR A 441 -47.48 -1.55 -29.54
C THR A 441 -47.44 -2.23 -30.92
N LYS A 442 -47.00 -1.55 -31.99
CA LYS A 442 -47.08 -2.09 -33.36
C LYS A 442 -45.90 -2.97 -33.79
N GLN A 443 -44.73 -2.86 -33.15
CA GLN A 443 -43.53 -3.61 -33.58
C GLN A 443 -43.37 -4.99 -32.92
N PHE A 444 -44.17 -5.33 -31.90
CA PHE A 444 -44.01 -6.57 -31.15
C PHE A 444 -44.96 -7.71 -31.56
N SER A 445 -45.81 -7.51 -32.57
CA SER A 445 -46.65 -8.59 -33.13
C SER A 445 -45.96 -9.42 -34.23
N GLN A 446 -44.77 -9.06 -34.71
CA GLN A 446 -44.12 -9.74 -35.85
C GLN A 446 -42.91 -10.63 -35.50
N GLY A 447 -42.57 -10.81 -34.21
CA GLY A 447 -41.33 -11.49 -33.81
C GLY A 447 -41.48 -12.82 -33.07
N ARG A 448 -42.69 -13.36 -32.90
CA ARG A 448 -42.91 -14.54 -32.03
C ARG A 448 -43.75 -15.63 -32.70
N GLU A 449 -43.36 -16.01 -33.92
CA GLU A 449 -43.74 -17.29 -34.50
C GLU A 449 -42.49 -18.02 -34.98
N SER A 450 -42.01 -18.95 -34.17
CA SER A 450 -41.41 -20.24 -34.57
C SER A 450 -40.65 -20.84 -33.38
N SER A 451 -40.72 -22.17 -33.28
CA SER A 451 -40.06 -23.04 -32.30
C SER A 451 -40.66 -23.13 -30.88
N ALA A 452 -41.87 -23.72 -30.80
CA ALA A 452 -42.20 -24.68 -29.74
C ALA A 452 -43.30 -25.63 -30.24
N SER A 453 -42.90 -26.66 -31.01
CA SER A 453 -43.73 -27.83 -31.30
C SER A 453 -43.45 -28.90 -30.25
N GLY A 454 -44.45 -29.22 -29.43
CA GLY A 454 -44.44 -30.30 -28.45
C GLY A 454 -45.68 -30.25 -27.58
N GLU A 455 -46.64 -31.15 -27.84
CA GLU A 455 -47.95 -31.26 -27.20
C GLU A 455 -47.91 -31.66 -25.71
N PRO A 456 -49.02 -31.46 -24.95
CA PRO A 456 -49.09 -31.66 -23.50
C PRO A 456 -49.82 -32.94 -23.08
N ALA A 457 -49.33 -33.60 -22.02
CA ALA A 457 -50.03 -34.60 -21.18
C ALA A 457 -49.09 -34.92 -19.99
N ASP A 458 -49.46 -35.23 -18.74
CA ASP A 458 -50.70 -35.30 -17.97
C ASP A 458 -50.23 -35.55 -16.50
N GLY A 459 -51.08 -35.21 -15.51
CA GLY A 459 -51.25 -35.97 -14.27
C GLY A 459 -50.18 -35.95 -13.17
N GLY A 460 -50.49 -35.33 -12.01
CA GLY A 460 -49.79 -35.60 -10.75
C GLY A 460 -50.13 -34.66 -9.59
N ARG A 461 -51.25 -34.93 -8.91
CA ARG A 461 -51.81 -34.16 -7.79
C ARG A 461 -51.41 -34.77 -6.44
N SER A 462 -50.89 -33.97 -5.50
CA SER A 462 -51.04 -34.16 -4.02
C SER A 462 -50.51 -32.90 -3.30
N GLN A 463 -51.37 -31.96 -2.91
CA GLN A 463 -52.01 -31.75 -1.59
C GLN A 463 -51.10 -31.25 -0.43
N ASN A 464 -51.38 -29.98 -0.09
CA ASN A 464 -51.50 -29.35 1.23
C ASN A 464 -50.28 -29.01 2.09
N GLY A 465 -50.21 -27.71 2.41
CA GLY A 465 -49.35 -27.09 3.40
C GLY A 465 -49.48 -25.56 3.33
N ASP A 466 -50.61 -25.05 3.81
CA ASP A 466 -50.98 -23.65 3.85
C ASP A 466 -50.05 -22.86 4.78
N GLY A 467 -49.46 -21.79 4.27
CA GLY A 467 -48.50 -20.95 4.98
C GLY A 467 -48.23 -19.71 4.14
N SER A 468 -48.85 -18.60 4.54
CA SER A 468 -48.87 -17.30 3.88
C SER A 468 -47.48 -16.79 3.44
N GLY A 469 -47.08 -17.13 2.22
CA GLY A 469 -45.95 -16.52 1.54
C GLY A 469 -46.47 -15.54 0.49
N ARG A 470 -46.32 -14.23 0.74
CA ARG A 470 -46.37 -13.22 -0.33
C ARG A 470 -45.45 -13.70 -1.44
N LYS A 471 -46.01 -14.14 -2.58
CA LYS A 471 -45.24 -14.36 -3.81
C LYS A 471 -44.74 -12.99 -4.25
N GLY A 472 -43.54 -12.64 -3.80
CA GLY A 472 -42.80 -11.52 -4.31
C GLY A 472 -42.67 -11.70 -5.81
N ALA A 473 -43.24 -10.76 -6.58
CA ALA A 473 -42.81 -10.55 -7.93
C ALA A 473 -41.29 -10.40 -7.88
N ALA A 474 -40.57 -11.35 -8.46
CA ALA A 474 -39.13 -11.24 -8.61
C ALA A 474 -38.87 -9.98 -9.44
N THR A 475 -38.53 -8.89 -8.75
CA THR A 475 -38.12 -7.63 -9.34
C THR A 475 -36.89 -7.93 -10.18
N GLN A 476 -37.04 -7.90 -11.51
CA GLN A 476 -35.91 -7.95 -12.42
C GLN A 476 -35.13 -6.64 -12.22
N HIS A 477 -34.16 -6.65 -11.30
CA HIS A 477 -33.25 -5.54 -11.07
C HIS A 477 -32.43 -5.24 -12.33
N THR A 478 -31.83 -4.05 -12.45
CA THR A 478 -30.65 -3.82 -13.32
C THR A 478 -29.44 -4.63 -12.82
N LEU A 479 -29.60 -5.94 -12.74
CA LEU A 479 -28.51 -6.90 -12.73
C LEU A 479 -28.28 -7.16 -14.22
N ILE A 480 -27.08 -7.10 -14.78
CA ILE A 480 -25.88 -7.73 -14.24
C ILE A 480 -24.70 -6.87 -14.70
N SER A 481 -24.26 -5.90 -13.88
CA SER A 481 -22.86 -5.50 -13.95
C SER A 481 -22.04 -6.77 -13.74
N ARG A 482 -21.22 -7.13 -14.73
CA ARG A 482 -20.29 -8.27 -14.63
C ARG A 482 -18.94 -7.85 -14.07
N PHE A 483 -18.87 -6.61 -13.57
CA PHE A 483 -17.66 -6.09 -12.97
C PHE A 483 -17.37 -6.83 -11.66
N MET A 484 -16.16 -7.36 -11.54
CA MET A 484 -15.67 -7.96 -10.30
C MET A 484 -14.77 -6.93 -9.59
N PRO A 485 -15.27 -6.26 -8.53
CA PRO A 485 -14.44 -5.35 -7.74
C PRO A 485 -13.36 -6.15 -7.01
N THR A 486 -12.14 -5.61 -7.02
CA THR A 486 -11.04 -6.13 -6.19
C THR A 486 -10.34 -4.96 -5.54
N SER A 487 -9.78 -5.18 -4.34
CA SER A 487 -8.96 -4.19 -3.65
C SER A 487 -7.82 -3.68 -4.55
N ARG A 488 -7.21 -4.57 -5.33
CA ARG A 488 -6.16 -4.24 -6.30
C ARG A 488 -6.63 -3.23 -7.36
N ARG A 489 -7.84 -3.39 -7.92
CA ARG A 489 -8.39 -2.46 -8.92
C ARG A 489 -8.63 -1.07 -8.32
N ILE A 490 -9.17 -1.02 -7.09
CA ILE A 490 -9.37 0.25 -6.38
C ILE A 490 -8.03 0.94 -6.13
N VAL A 491 -7.02 0.21 -5.63
CA VAL A 491 -5.68 0.76 -5.38
C VAL A 491 -5.02 1.26 -6.67
N GLN A 492 -5.20 0.57 -7.80
CA GLN A 492 -4.69 1.03 -9.11
C GLN A 492 -5.30 2.36 -9.57
N PHE A 493 -6.52 2.66 -9.10
CA PHE A 493 -7.26 3.88 -9.41
C PHE A 493 -7.14 4.93 -8.30
N SER A 494 -6.72 4.60 -7.09
CA SER A 494 -6.50 5.57 -6.02
C SER A 494 -5.13 6.22 -6.16
N ASP A 495 -5.02 7.49 -5.76
CA ASP A 495 -3.73 8.18 -5.66
C ASP A 495 -2.92 7.71 -4.43
N GLY A 496 -3.58 7.03 -3.47
CA GLY A 496 -2.95 6.56 -2.24
C GLY A 496 -2.43 7.68 -1.32
N ARG A 497 -2.90 8.92 -1.52
CA ARG A 497 -2.46 10.10 -0.78
C ARG A 497 -3.53 10.51 0.23
N SER A 498 -3.13 10.63 1.49
CA SER A 498 -3.96 11.25 2.53
C SER A 498 -3.92 12.79 2.40
N ALA A 499 -4.95 13.45 2.92
CA ALA A 499 -4.96 14.90 3.04
C ALA A 499 -3.79 15.38 3.94
N PRO A 500 -3.04 16.41 3.56
CA PRO A 500 -2.09 17.07 4.45
C PRO A 500 -2.76 17.56 5.75
N PRO A 501 -2.04 17.63 6.89
CA PRO A 501 -2.63 18.00 8.18
C PRO A 501 -3.42 19.31 8.18
N ASP A 502 -2.96 20.31 7.41
CA ASP A 502 -3.56 21.65 7.33
C ASP A 502 -4.38 21.88 6.05
N ALA A 503 -4.67 20.83 5.28
CA ALA A 503 -5.39 20.97 4.01
C ALA A 503 -6.87 21.30 4.24
N ARG A 504 -7.40 22.26 3.46
CA ARG A 504 -8.84 22.51 3.43
C ARG A 504 -9.53 21.43 2.62
N ILE A 505 -10.20 20.52 3.32
CA ILE A 505 -10.92 19.41 2.72
C ILE A 505 -12.30 19.88 2.25
N VAL A 506 -12.53 19.78 0.95
CA VAL A 506 -13.80 20.04 0.29
C VAL A 506 -14.52 18.72 0.08
N TYR A 507 -15.78 18.65 0.49
CA TYR A 507 -16.64 17.49 0.31
C TYR A 507 -17.76 17.77 -0.69
N ILE A 508 -17.94 16.87 -1.65
CA ILE A 508 -19.07 16.89 -2.60
C ILE A 508 -19.61 15.48 -2.74
N ASP A 509 -20.92 15.32 -2.79
CA ASP A 509 -21.55 14.00 -2.80
C ASP A 509 -22.69 13.89 -3.81
N GLY A 510 -22.90 12.68 -4.33
CA GLY A 510 -23.76 12.50 -5.49
C GLY A 510 -23.93 11.04 -5.91
N ALA A 511 -24.77 10.85 -6.93
CA ALA A 511 -24.84 9.56 -7.61
C ALA A 511 -23.58 9.36 -8.46
N PHE A 512 -23.15 10.37 -9.24
CA PHE A 512 -22.05 10.26 -10.22
C PHE A 512 -22.25 9.08 -11.19
N ASP A 513 -23.50 8.83 -11.57
CA ASP A 513 -23.92 7.79 -12.49
C ASP A 513 -23.64 8.22 -13.95
N LEU A 514 -23.15 7.30 -14.77
CA LEU A 514 -22.57 7.59 -16.09
C LEU A 514 -21.64 8.81 -16.05
N PHE A 515 -20.56 8.76 -15.26
CA PHE A 515 -19.64 9.88 -15.06
C PHE A 515 -19.31 10.62 -16.37
N HIS A 516 -19.59 11.93 -16.43
CA HIS A 516 -19.76 12.71 -17.67
C HIS A 516 -19.22 14.15 -17.52
N PRO A 517 -19.10 14.95 -18.60
CA PRO A 517 -18.48 16.28 -18.53
C PRO A 517 -19.09 17.23 -17.50
N GLY A 518 -20.41 17.19 -17.29
CA GLY A 518 -21.06 17.96 -16.22
C GLY A 518 -20.50 17.65 -14.82
N HIS A 519 -20.20 16.37 -14.54
CA HIS A 519 -19.53 15.97 -13.29
C HIS A 519 -18.09 16.47 -13.25
N VAL A 520 -17.33 16.35 -14.35
CA VAL A 520 -15.95 16.86 -14.44
C VAL A 520 -15.89 18.36 -14.11
N GLN A 521 -16.78 19.15 -14.72
CA GLN A 521 -16.78 20.61 -14.56
C GLN A 521 -17.15 21.03 -13.13
N ILE A 522 -18.15 20.39 -12.51
CA ILE A 522 -18.49 20.70 -11.11
C ILE A 522 -17.41 20.23 -10.14
N LEU A 523 -16.76 19.10 -10.40
CA LEU A 523 -15.63 18.61 -9.58
C LEU A 523 -14.40 19.52 -9.74
N LYS A 524 -14.16 20.07 -10.93
CA LYS A 524 -13.13 21.10 -11.15
C LYS A 524 -13.40 22.36 -10.33
N ALA A 525 -14.65 22.82 -10.31
CA ALA A 525 -15.06 23.97 -9.50
C ALA A 525 -14.95 23.67 -8.00
N ALA A 526 -15.38 22.48 -7.55
CA ALA A 526 -15.26 22.03 -6.17
C ALA A 526 -13.79 21.94 -5.72
N ARG A 527 -12.92 21.38 -6.57
CA ARG A 527 -11.47 21.30 -6.33
C ARG A 527 -10.84 22.67 -6.14
N ALA A 528 -11.31 23.69 -6.86
CA ALA A 528 -10.80 25.05 -6.74
C ALA A 528 -11.16 25.73 -5.40
N ALA A 529 -12.15 25.21 -4.65
CA ALA A 529 -12.57 25.75 -3.37
C ALA A 529 -11.67 25.34 -2.18
N GLY A 530 -10.71 24.43 -2.37
CA GLY A 530 -9.82 23.98 -1.31
C GLY A 530 -8.63 23.16 -1.81
N ASP A 531 -7.99 22.44 -0.88
CA ASP A 531 -6.68 21.82 -1.12
C ASP A 531 -6.77 20.30 -1.26
N PHE A 532 -7.90 19.69 -0.87
CA PHE A 532 -8.21 18.26 -0.99
C PHE A 532 -9.69 18.06 -1.33
N LEU A 533 -10.02 17.34 -2.41
CA LEU A 533 -11.41 17.06 -2.81
C LEU A 533 -11.77 15.61 -2.47
N LEU A 534 -12.71 15.46 -1.53
CA LEU A 534 -13.30 14.21 -1.09
C LEU A 534 -14.70 14.05 -1.71
N VAL A 535 -14.93 12.97 -2.44
CA VAL A 535 -16.19 12.73 -3.15
C VAL A 535 -17.00 11.61 -2.51
N GLY A 536 -18.21 11.89 -2.06
CA GLY A 536 -19.14 10.89 -1.52
C GLY A 536 -19.99 10.23 -2.61
N LEU A 537 -19.95 8.90 -2.71
CA LEU A 537 -20.79 8.13 -3.63
C LEU A 537 -21.91 7.44 -2.87
N HIS A 538 -23.16 7.83 -3.13
CA HIS A 538 -24.32 7.17 -2.52
C HIS A 538 -24.44 5.71 -2.99
N SER A 539 -25.08 4.88 -2.16
CA SER A 539 -25.39 3.48 -2.48
C SER A 539 -26.33 3.36 -3.69
N ASP A 540 -26.38 2.17 -4.29
CA ASP A 540 -27.28 1.91 -5.42
C ASP A 540 -28.75 1.94 -4.97
N GLU A 541 -29.02 1.53 -3.74
CA GLU A 541 -30.32 1.67 -3.05
C GLU A 541 -30.77 3.13 -2.99
N ASP A 542 -29.95 4.01 -2.42
CA ASP A 542 -30.27 5.42 -2.24
C ASP A 542 -30.49 6.16 -3.56
N VAL A 543 -29.78 5.73 -4.61
CA VAL A 543 -29.93 6.31 -5.95
C VAL A 543 -31.22 5.83 -6.60
N ARG A 544 -31.53 4.53 -6.49
CA ARG A 544 -32.76 3.92 -7.00
C ARG A 544 -34.01 4.52 -6.36
N ASP A 545 -34.02 4.65 -5.04
CA ASP A 545 -35.17 5.16 -4.30
C ASP A 545 -35.51 6.61 -4.67
N ARG A 546 -34.49 7.41 -5.03
CA ARG A 546 -34.67 8.83 -5.38
C ARG A 546 -34.88 9.10 -6.87
N ARG A 547 -34.27 8.30 -7.75
CA ARG A 547 -34.28 8.55 -9.20
C ARG A 547 -35.16 7.59 -9.99
N GLY A 548 -35.65 6.53 -9.34
CA GLY A 548 -36.57 5.55 -9.91
C GLY A 548 -35.91 4.21 -10.20
N PRO A 549 -36.71 3.23 -10.65
CA PRO A 549 -36.23 1.87 -10.91
C PRO A 549 -35.18 1.86 -12.03
N HIS A 550 -34.31 0.86 -12.01
CA HIS A 550 -33.23 0.64 -12.98
C HIS A 550 -32.16 1.75 -13.04
N LEU A 551 -32.14 2.65 -12.05
CA LEU A 551 -31.03 3.55 -11.77
C LEU A 551 -30.38 3.14 -10.44
N PRO A 552 -29.04 3.30 -10.29
CA PRO A 552 -28.11 3.82 -11.28
C PRO A 552 -27.85 2.84 -12.44
N ILE A 553 -27.34 3.35 -13.58
CA ILE A 553 -26.92 2.53 -14.72
C ILE A 553 -25.60 1.81 -14.42
N MET A 554 -24.70 2.51 -13.74
CA MET A 554 -23.44 1.96 -13.21
C MET A 554 -23.56 1.67 -11.72
N ASP A 555 -23.12 0.48 -11.31
CA ASP A 555 -23.09 0.11 -9.90
C ASP A 555 -22.12 0.98 -9.08
N LEU A 556 -22.21 0.91 -7.76
CA LEU A 556 -21.38 1.70 -6.85
C LEU A 556 -19.87 1.56 -7.10
N HIS A 557 -19.39 0.37 -7.45
CA HIS A 557 -17.97 0.13 -7.67
C HIS A 557 -17.50 0.61 -9.06
N GLU A 558 -18.33 0.48 -10.09
CA GLU A 558 -18.10 1.06 -11.43
C GLU A 558 -18.03 2.59 -11.35
N ARG A 559 -18.92 3.20 -10.56
CA ARG A 559 -18.93 4.65 -10.29
C ARG A 559 -17.69 5.08 -9.52
N ALA A 560 -17.28 4.32 -8.52
CA ALA A 560 -16.05 4.58 -7.76
C ALA A 560 -14.82 4.65 -8.67
N LEU A 561 -14.63 3.67 -9.56
CA LEU A 561 -13.51 3.71 -10.50
C LEU A 561 -13.60 4.88 -11.49
N SER A 562 -14.81 5.19 -11.97
CA SER A 562 -15.01 6.31 -12.90
C SER A 562 -14.64 7.65 -12.27
N VAL A 563 -15.01 7.86 -11.00
CA VAL A 563 -14.71 9.10 -10.26
C VAL A 563 -13.23 9.17 -9.85
N LEU A 564 -12.64 8.06 -9.39
CA LEU A 564 -11.21 7.99 -9.01
C LEU A 564 -10.25 8.22 -10.19
N ALA A 565 -10.71 8.04 -11.43
CA ALA A 565 -9.93 8.35 -12.62
C ALA A 565 -9.79 9.86 -12.88
N CYS A 566 -10.66 10.70 -12.29
CA CYS A 566 -10.67 12.13 -12.51
C CYS A 566 -9.50 12.82 -11.78
N CYS A 567 -8.74 13.66 -12.48
CA CYS A 567 -7.59 14.38 -11.95
C CYS A 567 -7.95 15.46 -10.90
N HIS A 568 -9.23 15.82 -10.80
CA HIS A 568 -9.71 16.78 -9.81
C HIS A 568 -10.08 16.13 -8.47
N VAL A 569 -10.20 14.79 -8.43
CA VAL A 569 -10.62 14.03 -7.24
C VAL A 569 -9.42 13.47 -6.52
N ASN A 570 -9.37 13.60 -5.19
CA ASN A 570 -8.29 13.03 -4.39
C ASN A 570 -8.70 11.74 -3.69
N GLU A 571 -9.92 11.67 -3.18
CA GLU A 571 -10.43 10.49 -2.48
C GLU A 571 -11.94 10.34 -2.64
N VAL A 572 -12.42 9.11 -2.49
CA VAL A 572 -13.83 8.73 -2.62
C VAL A 572 -14.31 7.98 -1.37
N ILE A 573 -15.44 8.41 -0.81
CA ILE A 573 -16.20 7.61 0.16
C ILE A 573 -17.14 6.70 -0.63
N ILE A 574 -16.84 5.39 -0.65
CA ILE A 574 -17.66 4.38 -1.33
C ILE A 574 -18.82 4.00 -0.41
N GLY A 575 -20.05 4.34 -0.80
CA GLY A 575 -21.25 4.12 0.03
C GLY A 575 -21.45 5.22 1.07
N ALA A 576 -21.24 6.47 0.67
CA ALA A 576 -21.46 7.63 1.52
C ALA A 576 -22.93 7.72 1.96
N PRO A 577 -23.20 8.05 3.24
CA PRO A 577 -24.56 8.16 3.74
C PRO A 577 -25.28 9.33 3.06
N LEU A 578 -26.58 9.17 2.86
CA LEU A 578 -27.41 10.20 2.21
C LEU A 578 -27.55 11.46 3.07
N GLU A 579 -27.57 11.36 4.39
CA GLU A 579 -27.61 12.51 5.31
C GLU A 579 -26.20 12.76 5.87
N LEU A 580 -25.72 14.00 5.75
CA LEU A 580 -24.43 14.37 6.33
C LEU A 580 -24.57 14.47 7.84
N THR A 581 -23.79 13.67 8.55
CA THR A 581 -23.73 13.67 10.01
C THR A 581 -22.53 14.48 10.53
N GLU A 582 -22.64 14.99 11.74
CA GLU A 582 -21.53 15.64 12.45
C GLU A 582 -20.30 14.73 12.56
N ASP A 583 -20.53 13.42 12.73
CA ASP A 583 -19.48 12.41 12.78
C ASP A 583 -18.71 12.33 11.46
N LEU A 584 -19.41 12.33 10.32
CA LEU A 584 -18.76 12.32 9.00
C LEU A 584 -17.94 13.60 8.80
N LEU A 585 -18.52 14.76 9.12
CA LEU A 585 -17.83 16.05 8.99
C LEU A 585 -16.56 16.12 9.85
N THR A 586 -16.62 15.58 11.07
CA THR A 586 -15.48 15.58 12.01
C THR A 586 -14.43 14.54 11.66
N THR A 587 -14.86 13.32 11.30
CA THR A 587 -13.96 12.20 10.96
C THR A 587 -13.04 12.52 9.79
N PHE A 588 -13.59 13.17 8.76
CA PHE A 588 -12.84 13.56 7.57
C PHE A 588 -12.34 15.01 7.62
N ASN A 589 -12.47 15.69 8.77
CA ASN A 589 -12.04 17.08 8.94
C ASN A 589 -12.51 18.01 7.80
N ILE A 590 -13.79 17.92 7.43
CA ILE A 590 -14.34 18.63 6.27
C ILE A 590 -14.45 20.13 6.58
N ALA A 591 -13.79 20.94 5.77
CA ALA A 591 -13.78 22.40 5.87
C ALA A 591 -14.93 23.05 5.08
N HIS A 592 -15.26 22.50 3.91
CA HIS A 592 -16.34 22.99 3.05
C HIS A 592 -17.16 21.85 2.48
N VAL A 593 -18.48 21.98 2.50
CA VAL A 593 -19.39 21.08 1.79
C VAL A 593 -19.98 21.83 0.60
N VAL A 594 -19.80 21.27 -0.60
CA VAL A 594 -20.27 21.92 -1.82
C VAL A 594 -21.28 21.06 -2.56
N ARG A 595 -22.22 21.72 -3.25
CA ARG A 595 -23.20 21.08 -4.14
C ARG A 595 -23.33 21.88 -5.42
N GLY A 596 -23.46 21.20 -6.57
CA GLY A 596 -23.80 21.85 -7.84
C GLY A 596 -25.26 22.35 -7.89
N SER A 597 -25.52 23.37 -8.70
CA SER A 597 -26.86 23.92 -8.93
C SER A 597 -27.76 23.01 -9.76
N VAL A 598 -27.18 22.14 -10.60
CA VAL A 598 -27.91 21.17 -11.44
C VAL A 598 -28.04 19.84 -10.70
N THR A 599 -29.27 19.34 -10.57
CA THR A 599 -29.57 18.14 -9.78
C THR A 599 -30.73 17.36 -10.40
N GLU A 600 -30.64 16.04 -10.43
CA GLU A 600 -31.67 15.18 -11.05
C GLU A 600 -32.73 14.66 -10.08
N THR A 601 -32.80 15.20 -8.86
CA THR A 601 -33.80 14.81 -7.87
C THR A 601 -35.14 15.46 -8.17
N GLY A 602 -36.22 14.69 -8.18
CA GLY A 602 -37.59 15.20 -8.40
C GLY A 602 -38.10 16.13 -7.28
N PRO A 603 -39.38 16.55 -7.30
CA PRO A 603 -39.94 17.54 -6.35
C PRO A 603 -39.77 17.17 -4.86
N ALA A 604 -39.86 15.89 -4.51
CA ALA A 604 -39.60 15.39 -3.14
C ALA A 604 -38.12 15.55 -2.71
N GLY A 605 -37.22 15.73 -3.68
CA GLY A 605 -35.78 15.89 -3.48
C GLY A 605 -35.36 17.24 -2.92
N ALA A 606 -36.17 18.30 -3.07
CA ALA A 606 -35.84 19.62 -2.54
C ALA A 606 -35.90 19.65 -1.00
N ALA A 607 -36.97 19.09 -0.42
CA ALA A 607 -37.12 18.94 1.04
C ALA A 607 -36.07 17.98 1.62
N LEU A 608 -35.81 16.88 0.93
CA LEU A 608 -34.77 15.92 1.29
C LEU A 608 -33.36 16.55 1.21
N ALA A 609 -33.12 17.44 0.25
CA ALA A 609 -31.85 18.12 0.13
C ALA A 609 -31.57 19.10 1.28
N ALA A 610 -32.59 19.80 1.76
CA ALA A 610 -32.46 20.65 2.95
C ALA A 610 -32.06 19.83 4.19
N ARG A 611 -32.65 18.63 4.35
CA ARG A 611 -32.30 17.70 5.44
C ARG A 611 -30.90 17.11 5.27
N ARG A 612 -30.53 16.69 4.06
CA ARG A 612 -29.23 16.08 3.74
C ARG A 612 -28.03 16.93 4.16
N TYR A 613 -28.12 18.24 3.95
CA TYR A 613 -27.02 19.18 4.26
C TYR A 613 -27.21 19.95 5.57
N ALA A 614 -28.18 19.57 6.42
CA ALA A 614 -28.52 20.30 7.64
C ALA A 614 -27.30 20.50 8.57
N ALA A 615 -26.50 19.47 8.81
CA ALA A 615 -25.27 19.55 9.61
C ALA A 615 -24.27 20.57 9.05
N ALA A 616 -24.05 20.55 7.73
CA ALA A 616 -23.15 21.49 7.06
C ALA A 616 -23.67 22.94 7.12
N HIS A 617 -24.99 23.14 7.02
CA HIS A 617 -25.62 24.45 7.20
C HIS A 617 -25.48 24.96 8.63
N MET A 618 -25.68 24.12 9.65
CA MET A 618 -25.51 24.49 11.05
C MET A 618 -24.08 24.92 11.36
N ARG A 619 -23.07 24.28 10.74
CA ARG A 619 -21.66 24.67 10.85
C ARG A 619 -21.27 25.88 9.99
N GLY A 620 -22.15 26.38 9.13
CA GLY A 620 -21.85 27.48 8.21
C GLY A 620 -20.83 27.14 7.12
N ILE A 621 -20.65 25.86 6.79
CA ILE A 621 -19.64 25.38 5.84
C ILE A 621 -20.22 24.91 4.50
N PHE A 622 -21.54 25.03 4.30
CA PHE A 622 -22.21 24.66 3.06
C PHE A 622 -22.15 25.77 2.00
N GLN A 623 -21.85 25.41 0.75
CA GLN A 623 -21.85 26.32 -0.38
C GLN A 623 -22.50 25.68 -1.62
N LEU A 624 -23.42 26.43 -2.25
CA LEU A 624 -23.94 26.07 -3.57
C LEU A 624 -23.01 26.63 -4.66
N LEU A 625 -22.53 25.76 -5.55
CA LEU A 625 -21.70 26.13 -6.69
C LEU A 625 -22.55 26.12 -7.97
N PRO A 626 -22.45 27.14 -8.84
CA PRO A 626 -23.12 27.10 -10.13
C PRO A 626 -22.50 26.01 -11.01
N SER A 627 -23.31 25.05 -11.46
CA SER A 627 -22.89 24.01 -12.41
C SER A 627 -22.64 24.65 -13.77
N PRO A 628 -21.43 24.54 -14.36
CA PRO A 628 -21.13 25.13 -15.66
C PRO A 628 -21.85 24.46 -16.84
N SER A 629 -22.35 23.24 -16.65
CA SER A 629 -23.14 22.49 -17.63
C SER A 629 -24.44 21.99 -17.00
N ASP A 630 -25.50 21.97 -17.80
CA ASP A 630 -26.82 21.41 -17.51
C ASP A 630 -26.92 19.92 -17.83
N MET A 631 -25.84 19.28 -18.30
CA MET A 631 -25.84 17.88 -18.65
C MET A 631 -26.05 16.99 -17.43
N THR A 632 -26.93 16.01 -17.60
CA THR A 632 -27.28 15.01 -16.59
C THR A 632 -27.26 13.61 -17.19
N THR A 633 -27.28 12.58 -16.35
CA THR A 633 -27.47 11.19 -16.80
C THR A 633 -28.75 11.06 -17.63
N ALA A 634 -29.84 11.75 -17.25
CA ALA A 634 -31.08 11.79 -18.02
C ALA A 634 -30.86 12.37 -19.42
N THR A 635 -30.12 13.47 -19.57
CA THR A 635 -29.77 14.07 -20.87
C THR A 635 -29.10 13.03 -21.78
N ILE A 636 -28.16 12.26 -21.22
CA ILE A 636 -27.44 11.20 -21.96
C ILE A 636 -28.38 10.08 -22.37
N ILE A 637 -29.24 9.61 -21.45
CA ILE A 637 -30.24 8.58 -21.73
C ILE A 637 -31.18 9.06 -22.86
N HIS A 638 -31.66 10.31 -22.82
CA HIS A 638 -32.52 10.87 -23.86
C HIS A 638 -31.81 10.94 -25.22
N ARG A 639 -30.53 11.34 -25.28
CA ARG A 639 -29.74 11.30 -26.53
C ARG A 639 -29.66 9.88 -27.11
N ILE A 640 -29.47 8.88 -26.26
CA ILE A 640 -29.46 7.46 -26.68
C ILE A 640 -30.82 7.01 -27.20
N VAL A 641 -31.90 7.35 -26.49
CA VAL A 641 -33.27 6.95 -26.86
C VAL A 641 -33.70 7.60 -28.17
N HIS A 642 -33.44 8.89 -28.35
CA HIS A 642 -33.82 9.62 -29.55
C HIS A 642 -33.19 9.04 -30.83
N ASN A 643 -31.93 8.57 -30.73
CA ASN A 643 -31.20 7.97 -31.85
C ASN A 643 -31.16 6.43 -31.79
N ARG A 644 -32.09 5.80 -31.07
CA ARG A 644 -32.10 4.36 -30.77
C ARG A 644 -31.90 3.46 -32.00
N ALA A 645 -32.64 3.73 -33.08
CA ALA A 645 -32.59 2.93 -34.30
C ALA A 645 -31.17 2.92 -34.94
N GLN A 646 -30.48 4.07 -34.91
CA GLN A 646 -29.12 4.18 -35.43
C GLN A 646 -28.11 3.42 -34.57
N TYR A 647 -28.29 3.43 -33.24
CA TYR A 647 -27.41 2.71 -32.32
C TYR A 647 -27.61 1.19 -32.38
N GLU A 648 -28.85 0.71 -32.49
CA GLU A 648 -29.13 -0.71 -32.67
C GLU A 648 -28.51 -1.23 -33.98
N ALA A 649 -28.65 -0.48 -35.08
CA ALA A 649 -28.02 -0.82 -36.36
C ALA A 649 -26.48 -0.84 -36.29
N ARG A 650 -25.87 0.17 -35.65
CA ARG A 650 -24.41 0.24 -35.43
C ARG A 650 -23.90 -0.95 -34.62
N ASN A 651 -24.57 -1.28 -33.51
CA ASN A 651 -24.18 -2.39 -32.63
C ASN A 651 -24.29 -3.74 -33.35
N ALA A 652 -25.33 -3.94 -34.17
CA ALA A 652 -25.48 -5.14 -34.99
C ALA A 652 -24.35 -5.27 -36.02
N LYS A 653 -23.96 -4.17 -36.70
CA LYS A 653 -22.83 -4.16 -37.63
C LYS A 653 -21.52 -4.54 -36.94
N LYS A 654 -21.25 -3.97 -35.76
CA LYS A 654 -20.05 -4.26 -34.96
C LYS A 654 -19.99 -5.73 -34.51
N ALA A 655 -21.09 -6.26 -33.99
CA ALA A 655 -21.15 -7.66 -33.57
C ALA A 655 -20.86 -8.62 -34.74
N LYS A 656 -21.35 -8.30 -35.95
CA LYS A 656 -21.07 -9.07 -37.16
C LYS A 656 -19.58 -9.03 -37.55
N SER A 657 -18.94 -7.85 -37.51
CA SER A 657 -17.51 -7.73 -37.85
C SER A 657 -16.60 -8.45 -36.85
N GLU A 658 -16.89 -8.36 -35.55
CA GLU A 658 -16.12 -9.08 -34.51
C GLU A 658 -16.28 -10.60 -34.67
N ALA A 659 -17.51 -11.08 -34.90
CA ALA A 659 -17.75 -12.50 -35.14
C ALA A 659 -16.98 -13.01 -36.37
N ALA A 660 -16.96 -12.24 -37.47
CA ALA A 660 -16.19 -12.58 -38.66
C ALA A 660 -14.67 -12.66 -38.37
N TYR A 661 -14.13 -11.72 -37.61
CA TYR A 661 -12.72 -11.72 -37.20
C TYR A 661 -12.35 -12.95 -36.36
N TYR A 662 -13.09 -13.24 -35.29
CA TYR A 662 -12.81 -14.39 -34.43
C TYR A 662 -13.06 -15.75 -35.11
N SER A 663 -13.93 -15.79 -36.13
CA SER A 663 -14.14 -16.99 -36.93
C SER A 663 -13.00 -17.27 -37.92
N SER A 664 -12.25 -16.24 -38.33
CA SER A 664 -11.18 -16.34 -39.34
C SER A 664 -9.76 -16.41 -38.77
N GLN A 665 -9.50 -15.94 -37.54
CA GLN A 665 -8.20 -15.98 -36.88
C GLN A 665 -8.25 -16.72 -35.52
N LYS A 666 -8.39 -18.06 -35.53
CA LYS A 666 -8.11 -18.89 -34.34
C LYS A 666 -6.62 -19.18 -34.25
N THR A 667 -5.85 -18.27 -33.65
CA THR A 667 -4.52 -18.59 -33.15
C THR A 667 -4.47 -18.18 -31.69
N PHE A 668 -4.66 -19.14 -30.78
CA PHE A 668 -4.42 -18.93 -29.36
C PHE A 668 -2.93 -18.65 -29.18
N VAL A 669 -2.58 -17.47 -28.66
CA VAL A 669 -1.21 -17.17 -28.21
C VAL A 669 -0.99 -17.97 -26.92
N GLN A 670 -0.10 -18.97 -26.96
CA GLN A 670 0.38 -19.63 -25.73
C GLN A 670 1.16 -18.61 -24.90
N GLU A 671 0.83 -18.49 -23.61
CA GLU A 671 1.61 -17.72 -22.64
C GLU A 671 3.02 -18.32 -22.53
N GLY A 672 4.04 -17.49 -22.71
CA GLY A 672 5.46 -17.84 -22.55
C GLY A 672 6.05 -17.26 -21.27
#